data_AF-A0A927SW10-F1
#
_entry.id   AF-A0A927SW10-F1
#
_cell.length_a   1.000
_cell.length_b   1.000
_cell.length_c   1.000
_cell.angle_alpha   90.00
_cell.angle_beta   90.00
_cell.angle_gamma   90.00
#
_symmetry.space_group_name_H-M   'P 1'
#
loop_
_entity.id
_entity.type
_entity.pdbx_description
1 polymer ?
#
loop_
_entity_poly.entity_id
_entity_poly.type
_entity_poly.pdbx_seq_one_letter_code
_entity_poly.pdbx_strand_id
1 'polypeptide(L)'
;MDSLKYAHKTAACLLCLLLLLPVFSACAEETGFAFDAATGTITGWTGQQAQLRLPASIGGVQVTGIASGAFHGLDTLETVIFPESIASIEKKAFSDCASLSYLVFESDRLPQMAVYAFDNCPIKDIDIPWNASRTDAQAAQKQAREAGLAARVWRGNAPELELIGEGYAYEKDGKKGYLLSGYTGAQSYIYPHYALIHTDGTELPVYGICEGAFSGQQQLKGFGVPHSDKFTTIGKEAFASSGLIRIDLYDTVTSIGEGAFRDCTSLTEITLTSSVKTVGKDAFSGCTALDTIYLQCGSSALPEGSFPDCTSLTTLYADTKQIGDRLFTDTTLTTIEFSQNVETIGAGAFQGTAITELTLPETIRKVGKGAFDDCTSLETVTIRCHASVLPSDAFSGCTALKTVIVEKGSIPEDFLKNSSIEVLVLGEAVSSIGENAFANTSLKGVVLPAGIALETGAFQNVAHEEIRVSDAMDERMLLSLSKALNRPWYMPLLRESDPSVYETMPQLPETTDGLRFDAATGSIIGYDGSAATVVVPSVFDGIPVTTVASLAPQQGISSTIETLVLPNSVQTIGSDAFTACSRLRTFITYGPTETLGERAFAGCTALETICFVNGVYRIEASAFDGCNMLHTLWWSGSAESIGENAFRGTGLTAFSLPARRLATGAFSQCVQLTEVHLHPSTTYVDTLVFEDCPALSTLCLHWNDPEIFKRYAKIGAVSPEVEVILPANSRKKAVQGIYRILCRNNDGPLSNADEIVLADCAYENAMRPDMTQLLEMLSIP
;
A
#
# COMPACT_ATOMS: atom_id res chain seq x y z
N MET A 1 41.49 63.87 -37.45
CA MET A 1 41.28 62.77 -38.40
C MET A 1 41.10 61.50 -37.59
N ASP A 2 39.88 61.25 -37.07
CA ASP A 2 39.37 59.95 -36.58
C ASP A 2 37.95 60.11 -36.01
N SER A 3 37.11 60.89 -36.68
CA SER A 3 35.69 61.09 -36.31
C SER A 3 34.74 60.96 -37.50
N LEU A 4 35.23 60.44 -38.64
CA LEU A 4 34.48 60.32 -39.90
C LEU A 4 34.07 58.89 -40.27
N LYS A 5 34.31 57.88 -39.41
CA LYS A 5 33.89 56.49 -39.64
C LYS A 5 32.51 56.11 -39.08
N TYR A 6 31.84 57.00 -38.33
CA TYR A 6 30.52 56.74 -37.73
C TYR A 6 29.33 57.34 -38.49
N ALA A 7 29.55 58.15 -39.52
CA ALA A 7 28.47 58.85 -40.24
C ALA A 7 27.93 58.13 -41.50
N HIS A 8 28.49 56.97 -41.87
CA HIS A 8 28.05 56.22 -43.06
C HIS A 8 27.20 54.96 -42.78
N LYS A 9 26.97 54.58 -41.50
CA LYS A 9 26.06 53.48 -41.14
C LYS A 9 24.62 53.90 -40.86
N THR A 10 24.35 55.19 -40.71
CA THR A 10 23.00 55.74 -40.48
C THR A 10 22.24 56.09 -41.77
N ALA A 11 22.92 56.17 -42.93
CA ALA A 11 22.28 56.50 -44.20
C ALA A 11 21.78 55.29 -45.01
N ALA A 12 22.28 54.07 -44.75
CA ALA A 12 21.79 52.85 -45.40
C ALA A 12 20.65 52.16 -44.62
N CYS A 13 20.49 52.45 -43.33
CA CYS A 13 19.38 51.95 -42.52
C CYS A 13 18.11 52.81 -42.66
N LEU A 14 18.25 54.09 -43.04
CA LEU A 14 17.09 54.96 -43.28
C LEU A 14 16.30 54.60 -44.56
N LEU A 15 16.89 53.86 -45.50
CA LEU A 15 16.20 53.47 -46.74
C LEU A 15 15.34 52.20 -46.61
N CYS A 16 15.58 51.36 -45.58
CA CYS A 16 14.68 50.26 -45.21
C CYS A 16 13.69 50.65 -44.10
N LEU A 17 13.93 51.74 -43.36
CA LEU A 17 12.96 52.28 -42.40
C LEU A 17 11.84 53.11 -43.04
N LEU A 18 11.92 53.40 -44.33
CA LEU A 18 10.92 54.18 -45.09
C LEU A 18 9.84 53.33 -45.78
N LEU A 19 9.82 52.01 -45.57
CA LEU A 19 8.73 51.11 -46.00
C LEU A 19 7.91 50.52 -44.83
N LEU A 20 8.21 50.91 -43.58
CA LEU A 20 7.45 50.55 -42.38
C LEU A 20 6.98 51.80 -41.64
N LEU A 21 6.43 52.78 -42.37
CA LEU A 21 5.37 53.56 -41.78
C LEU A 21 4.19 52.60 -41.62
N PRO A 22 3.67 52.36 -40.41
CA PRO A 22 2.30 51.89 -40.32
C PRO A 22 1.50 53.03 -40.93
N VAL A 23 1.00 52.82 -42.15
CA VAL A 23 -0.25 53.45 -42.52
C VAL A 23 -1.21 52.97 -41.45
N PHE A 24 -1.37 53.79 -40.41
CA PHE A 24 -2.54 53.75 -39.54
C PHE A 24 -3.73 54.04 -40.45
N SER A 25 -4.12 53.03 -41.23
CA SER A 25 -5.51 52.87 -41.53
C SER A 25 -6.13 52.53 -40.19
N ALA A 26 -6.87 53.49 -39.66
CA ALA A 26 -7.93 53.25 -38.72
C ALA A 26 -8.58 51.87 -39.00
N CYS A 27 -8.92 51.15 -37.92
CA CYS A 27 -9.92 50.10 -37.86
C CYS A 27 -10.69 50.04 -39.19
N ALA A 28 -10.28 49.15 -40.10
CA ALA A 28 -10.97 49.01 -41.36
C ALA A 28 -12.40 48.65 -40.96
N GLU A 29 -13.33 49.55 -41.29
CA GLU A 29 -14.77 49.31 -41.19
C GLU A 29 -15.06 47.88 -41.67
N GLU A 30 -16.10 47.26 -41.10
CA GLU A 30 -16.74 45.99 -41.46
C GLU A 30 -17.05 45.85 -42.98
N THR A 31 -16.03 45.95 -43.83
CA THR A 31 -16.15 46.18 -45.26
C THR A 31 -15.46 45.04 -45.96
N GLY A 32 -16.18 44.45 -46.91
CA GLY A 32 -15.69 43.32 -47.69
C GLY A 32 -16.09 41.95 -47.16
N PHE A 33 -16.70 41.81 -45.97
CA PHE A 33 -17.29 40.53 -45.53
C PHE A 33 -18.71 40.37 -46.06
N ALA A 34 -18.97 39.26 -46.75
CA ALA A 34 -20.34 38.78 -46.98
C ALA A 34 -20.76 37.92 -45.78
N PHE A 35 -21.93 38.19 -45.21
CA PHE A 35 -22.36 37.63 -43.93
C PHE A 35 -23.84 37.24 -43.95
N ASP A 36 -24.16 36.04 -43.50
CA ASP A 36 -25.53 35.58 -43.24
C ASP A 36 -25.89 35.83 -41.77
N ALA A 37 -26.71 36.84 -41.53
CA ALA A 37 -27.15 37.23 -40.18
C ALA A 37 -28.12 36.22 -39.54
N ALA A 38 -28.75 35.32 -40.30
CA ALA A 38 -29.66 34.32 -39.75
C ALA A 38 -28.90 33.18 -39.06
N THR A 39 -27.73 32.83 -39.60
CA THR A 39 -26.86 31.76 -39.11
C THR A 39 -25.63 32.27 -38.37
N GLY A 40 -25.30 33.55 -38.50
CA GLY A 40 -24.07 34.13 -37.97
C GLY A 40 -22.82 33.66 -38.71
N THR A 41 -22.91 33.36 -40.01
CA THR A 41 -21.79 32.81 -40.79
C THR A 41 -21.22 33.78 -41.81
N ILE A 42 -19.89 33.85 -41.91
CA ILE A 42 -19.22 34.57 -43.01
C ILE A 42 -19.29 33.69 -44.25
N THR A 43 -19.80 34.24 -45.34
CA THR A 43 -20.00 33.54 -46.62
C THR A 43 -19.04 33.99 -47.72
N GLY A 44 -18.24 35.03 -47.49
CA GLY A 44 -17.33 35.57 -48.49
C GLY A 44 -16.47 36.70 -47.94
N TRP A 45 -15.31 36.94 -48.57
CA TRP A 45 -14.48 38.11 -48.30
C TRP A 45 -13.80 38.65 -49.56
N THR A 46 -13.70 39.98 -49.68
CA THR A 46 -13.13 40.66 -50.87
C THR A 46 -11.88 41.49 -50.57
N GLY A 47 -11.25 41.30 -49.41
CA GLY A 47 -10.01 42.01 -49.05
C GLY A 47 -8.76 41.41 -49.69
N GLN A 48 -7.62 42.08 -49.50
CA GLN A 48 -6.30 41.70 -50.02
C GLN A 48 -5.19 41.78 -48.96
N GLN A 49 -5.56 41.91 -47.69
CA GLN A 49 -4.62 42.02 -46.59
C GLN A 49 -3.86 40.70 -46.40
N ALA A 50 -2.57 40.80 -46.07
CA ALA A 50 -1.76 39.64 -45.69
C ALA A 50 -2.14 39.08 -44.32
N GLN A 51 -2.68 39.93 -43.44
CA GLN A 51 -3.21 39.52 -42.15
C GLN A 51 -4.69 39.87 -42.09
N LEU A 52 -5.51 38.91 -41.70
CA LEU A 52 -6.95 39.09 -41.54
C LEU A 52 -7.39 38.70 -40.14
N ARG A 53 -7.96 39.67 -39.41
CA ARG A 53 -8.70 39.40 -38.19
C ARG A 53 -10.19 39.29 -38.50
N LEU A 54 -10.80 38.17 -38.14
CA LEU A 54 -12.24 38.01 -38.28
C LEU A 54 -12.95 38.75 -37.13
N PRO A 55 -14.01 39.50 -37.40
CA PRO A 55 -14.75 40.20 -36.36
C PRO A 55 -15.56 39.21 -35.51
N ALA A 56 -15.62 39.42 -34.19
CA ALA A 56 -16.46 38.61 -33.29
C ALA A 56 -17.97 38.83 -33.54
N SER A 57 -18.34 39.98 -34.13
CA SER A 57 -19.72 40.30 -34.54
C SER A 57 -19.71 41.18 -35.79
N ILE A 58 -20.70 41.02 -36.66
CA ILE A 58 -20.96 41.90 -37.82
C ILE A 58 -22.38 42.44 -37.69
N GLY A 59 -22.55 43.76 -37.70
CA GLY A 59 -23.87 44.38 -37.57
C GLY A 59 -24.60 44.01 -36.27
N GLY A 60 -23.87 43.74 -35.20
CA GLY A 60 -24.40 43.34 -33.89
C GLY A 60 -24.79 41.86 -33.75
N VAL A 61 -24.64 41.04 -34.79
CA VAL A 61 -24.84 39.59 -34.75
C VAL A 61 -23.50 38.89 -34.57
N GLN A 62 -23.42 37.94 -33.65
CA GLN A 62 -22.19 37.19 -33.37
C GLN A 62 -21.77 36.33 -34.57
N VAL A 63 -20.49 36.32 -34.90
CA VAL A 63 -19.93 35.49 -35.96
C VAL A 63 -19.56 34.13 -35.38
N THR A 64 -20.28 33.09 -35.79
CA THR A 64 -20.17 31.73 -35.24
C THR A 64 -19.62 30.70 -36.22
N GLY A 65 -19.50 31.01 -37.50
CA GLY A 65 -18.91 30.09 -38.45
C GLY A 65 -18.49 30.69 -39.78
N ILE A 66 -17.83 29.86 -40.58
CA ILE A 66 -17.28 30.22 -41.88
C ILE A 66 -17.78 29.22 -42.92
N ALA A 67 -18.51 29.72 -43.91
CA ALA A 67 -19.16 28.89 -44.92
C ALA A 67 -18.17 28.33 -45.95
N SER A 68 -18.61 27.29 -46.67
CA SER A 68 -17.83 26.65 -47.72
C SER A 68 -17.37 27.66 -48.78
N GLY A 69 -16.05 27.72 -49.03
CA GLY A 69 -15.45 28.59 -50.03
C GLY A 69 -15.40 30.08 -49.71
N ALA A 70 -15.74 30.51 -48.48
CA ALA A 70 -15.84 31.92 -48.11
C ALA A 70 -14.53 32.73 -48.33
N PHE A 71 -13.38 32.08 -48.22
CA PHE A 71 -12.04 32.67 -48.34
C PHE A 71 -11.16 31.90 -49.34
N HIS A 72 -11.76 31.25 -50.34
CA HIS A 72 -11.02 30.43 -51.31
C HIS A 72 -10.11 31.27 -52.24
N GLY A 73 -8.88 30.79 -52.47
CA GLY A 73 -7.98 31.34 -53.51
C GLY A 73 -7.36 32.70 -53.18
N LEU A 74 -7.24 33.04 -51.90
CA LEU A 74 -6.70 34.33 -51.46
C LEU A 74 -5.18 34.26 -51.28
N ASP A 75 -4.45 34.37 -52.38
CA ASP A 75 -2.99 34.19 -52.40
C ASP A 75 -2.19 35.26 -51.66
N THR A 76 -2.79 36.41 -51.34
CA THR A 76 -2.13 37.44 -50.52
C THR A 76 -2.22 37.15 -49.02
N LEU A 77 -3.16 36.30 -48.60
CA LEU A 77 -3.47 36.07 -47.20
C LEU A 77 -2.43 35.13 -46.58
N GLU A 78 -1.69 35.62 -45.59
CA GLU A 78 -0.62 34.89 -44.89
C GLU A 78 -1.04 34.42 -43.50
N THR A 79 -1.84 35.23 -42.80
CA THR A 79 -2.30 34.99 -41.41
C THR A 79 -3.80 35.25 -41.25
N VAL A 80 -4.48 34.36 -40.52
CA VAL A 80 -5.88 34.57 -40.10
C VAL A 80 -6.02 34.47 -38.59
N ILE A 81 -6.70 35.45 -37.98
CA ILE A 81 -7.03 35.51 -36.55
C ILE A 81 -8.52 35.25 -36.38
N PHE A 82 -8.85 34.15 -35.69
CA PHE A 82 -10.20 33.70 -35.40
C PHE A 82 -10.63 34.12 -33.99
N PRO A 83 -11.75 34.83 -33.83
CA PRO A 83 -12.28 35.18 -32.52
C PRO A 83 -12.83 33.95 -31.79
N GLU A 84 -12.95 34.05 -30.47
CA GLU A 84 -13.50 32.99 -29.60
C GLU A 84 -14.89 32.50 -30.05
N SER A 85 -15.66 33.33 -30.75
CA SER A 85 -17.02 33.04 -31.17
C SER A 85 -17.12 32.03 -32.32
N ILE A 86 -16.04 31.78 -33.08
CA ILE A 86 -16.06 30.82 -34.18
C ILE A 86 -16.22 29.40 -33.63
N ALA A 87 -17.35 28.77 -33.96
CA ALA A 87 -17.66 27.40 -33.60
C ALA A 87 -17.36 26.40 -34.73
N SER A 88 -17.42 26.83 -35.99
CA SER A 88 -17.24 25.93 -37.14
C SER A 88 -16.60 26.57 -38.37
N ILE A 89 -15.81 25.78 -39.10
CA ILE A 89 -15.19 26.12 -40.38
C ILE A 89 -15.56 25.05 -41.39
N GLU A 90 -16.33 25.41 -42.41
CA GLU A 90 -16.84 24.47 -43.40
C GLU A 90 -15.80 24.07 -44.46
N LYS A 91 -16.18 23.09 -45.30
CA LYS A 91 -15.32 22.50 -46.32
C LYS A 91 -14.81 23.56 -47.30
N LYS A 92 -13.51 23.54 -47.62
CA LYS A 92 -12.85 24.49 -48.52
C LYS A 92 -13.00 25.97 -48.14
N ALA A 93 -13.36 26.29 -46.89
CA ALA A 93 -13.49 27.67 -46.44
C ALA A 93 -12.29 28.54 -46.84
N PHE A 94 -11.06 28.02 -46.71
CA PHE A 94 -9.81 28.70 -47.03
C PHE A 94 -8.99 27.94 -48.08
N SER A 95 -9.57 27.08 -48.93
CA SER A 95 -8.74 26.27 -49.83
C SER A 95 -7.99 27.12 -50.86
N ASP A 96 -6.82 26.64 -51.27
CA ASP A 96 -6.00 27.23 -52.32
C ASP A 96 -5.49 28.66 -52.00
N CYS A 97 -5.36 29.01 -50.73
CA CYS A 97 -4.66 30.22 -50.30
C CYS A 97 -3.16 29.96 -50.22
N ALA A 98 -2.42 30.23 -51.30
CA ALA A 98 -1.04 29.76 -51.47
C ALA A 98 -0.02 30.36 -50.49
N SER A 99 -0.33 31.48 -49.83
CA SER A 99 0.54 32.13 -48.84
C SER A 99 0.10 31.90 -47.39
N LEU A 100 -1.09 31.31 -47.17
CA LEU A 100 -1.67 31.16 -45.84
C LEU A 100 -0.88 30.11 -45.08
N SER A 101 -0.08 30.56 -44.12
CA SER A 101 0.88 29.72 -43.40
C SER A 101 0.74 29.79 -41.89
N TYR A 102 -0.04 30.73 -41.37
CA TYR A 102 -0.21 30.95 -39.93
C TYR A 102 -1.68 31.14 -39.55
N LEU A 103 -2.14 30.43 -38.52
CA LEU A 103 -3.48 30.59 -37.96
C LEU A 103 -3.39 30.96 -36.48
N VAL A 104 -4.30 31.81 -36.02
CA VAL A 104 -4.37 32.24 -34.62
C VAL A 104 -5.79 32.10 -34.14
N PHE A 105 -6.02 31.33 -33.08
CA PHE A 105 -7.31 31.19 -32.44
C PHE A 105 -7.28 31.87 -31.08
N GLU A 106 -8.26 32.74 -30.82
CA GLU A 106 -8.43 33.37 -29.51
C GLU A 106 -9.03 32.41 -28.47
N SER A 107 -9.47 31.22 -28.89
CA SER A 107 -9.96 30.15 -28.01
C SER A 107 -8.89 29.08 -27.77
N ASP A 108 -8.88 28.51 -26.57
CA ASP A 108 -8.08 27.34 -26.18
C ASP A 108 -8.52 26.03 -26.88
N ARG A 109 -9.68 26.04 -27.55
CA ARG A 109 -10.22 24.93 -28.32
C ARG A 109 -10.41 25.36 -29.77
N LEU A 110 -9.92 24.53 -30.69
CA LEU A 110 -10.13 24.80 -32.11
C LEU A 110 -11.61 24.57 -32.48
N PRO A 111 -12.17 25.37 -33.40
CA PRO A 111 -13.51 25.14 -33.91
C PRO A 111 -13.62 23.79 -34.62
N GLN A 112 -14.86 23.34 -34.80
CA GLN A 112 -15.12 22.18 -35.66
C GLN A 112 -14.72 22.49 -37.10
N MET A 113 -13.66 21.86 -37.58
CA MET A 113 -13.13 22.05 -38.94
C MET A 113 -13.56 20.88 -39.82
N ALA A 114 -14.24 21.18 -40.93
CA ALA A 114 -14.50 20.18 -41.95
C ALA A 114 -13.19 19.72 -42.62
N VAL A 115 -13.13 18.44 -42.99
CA VAL A 115 -12.01 17.91 -43.79
C VAL A 115 -11.85 18.75 -45.06
N TYR A 116 -10.61 19.16 -45.36
CA TYR A 116 -10.26 20.05 -46.47
C TYR A 116 -10.69 21.51 -46.31
N ALA A 117 -10.96 22.00 -45.09
CA ALA A 117 -11.20 23.43 -44.84
C ALA A 117 -10.05 24.33 -45.34
N PHE A 118 -8.80 23.86 -45.21
CA PHE A 118 -7.56 24.54 -45.60
C PHE A 118 -6.75 23.75 -46.64
N ASP A 119 -7.44 23.09 -47.57
CA ASP A 119 -6.77 22.32 -48.63
C ASP A 119 -5.81 23.18 -49.46
N ASN A 120 -4.66 22.65 -49.85
CA ASN A 120 -3.59 23.39 -50.56
C ASN A 120 -3.08 24.68 -49.86
N CYS A 121 -3.25 24.82 -48.55
CA CYS A 121 -2.64 25.91 -47.78
C CYS A 121 -1.34 25.42 -47.10
N PRO A 122 -0.23 26.18 -47.17
CA PRO A 122 1.02 25.82 -46.50
C PRO A 122 1.01 26.18 -45.01
N ILE A 123 -0.04 25.78 -44.26
CA ILE A 123 -0.16 26.04 -42.81
C ILE A 123 0.99 25.35 -42.08
N LYS A 124 1.86 26.14 -41.46
CA LYS A 124 3.01 25.65 -40.68
C LYS A 124 2.68 25.58 -39.20
N ASP A 125 2.04 26.63 -38.69
CA ASP A 125 1.87 26.85 -37.26
C ASP A 125 0.47 27.43 -36.94
N ILE A 126 -0.07 27.02 -35.79
CA ILE A 126 -1.36 27.43 -35.23
C ILE A 126 -1.12 27.91 -33.81
N ASP A 127 -1.54 29.12 -33.48
CA ASP A 127 -1.53 29.63 -32.10
C ASP A 127 -2.90 29.48 -31.44
N ILE A 128 -2.91 29.01 -30.21
CA ILE A 128 -4.02 29.12 -29.23
C ILE A 128 -3.55 30.02 -28.07
N PRO A 129 -4.43 30.50 -27.17
CA PRO A 129 -4.06 31.42 -26.10
C PRO A 129 -2.86 30.95 -25.27
N TRP A 130 -1.93 31.86 -24.98
CA TRP A 130 -0.70 31.61 -24.24
C TRP A 130 -0.92 30.99 -22.86
N ASN A 131 -2.05 31.31 -22.22
CA ASN A 131 -2.42 30.84 -20.90
C ASN A 131 -3.14 29.48 -20.93
N ALA A 132 -3.40 28.90 -22.10
CA ALA A 132 -4.00 27.58 -22.23
C ALA A 132 -3.17 26.52 -21.46
N SER A 133 -3.87 25.53 -20.89
CA SER A 133 -3.20 24.44 -20.21
C SER A 133 -2.44 23.57 -21.22
N ARG A 134 -1.53 22.71 -20.74
CA ARG A 134 -0.85 21.75 -21.63
C ARG A 134 -1.84 20.76 -22.25
N THR A 135 -2.87 20.38 -21.51
CA THR A 135 -3.94 19.49 -21.96
C THR A 135 -4.73 20.12 -23.11
N ASP A 136 -5.02 21.42 -23.02
CA ASP A 136 -5.73 22.14 -24.09
C ASP A 136 -4.89 22.18 -25.37
N ALA A 137 -3.59 22.47 -25.27
CA ALA A 137 -2.68 22.46 -26.40
C ALA A 137 -2.58 21.07 -27.07
N GLN A 138 -2.54 19.98 -26.30
CA GLN A 138 -2.54 18.62 -26.83
C GLN A 138 -3.86 18.28 -27.53
N ALA A 139 -5.01 18.70 -26.97
CA ALA A 139 -6.32 18.51 -27.57
C ALA A 139 -6.44 19.27 -28.90
N ALA A 140 -5.99 20.53 -28.93
CA ALA A 140 -5.95 21.35 -30.14
C ALA A 140 -5.01 20.73 -31.21
N GLN A 141 -3.83 20.23 -30.84
CA GLN A 141 -2.93 19.54 -31.77
C GLN A 141 -3.58 18.29 -32.38
N LYS A 142 -4.35 17.54 -31.60
CA LYS A 142 -5.11 16.38 -32.08
C LYS A 142 -6.19 16.83 -33.07
N GLN A 143 -6.98 17.86 -32.74
CA GLN A 143 -8.02 18.41 -33.61
C GLN A 143 -7.44 18.91 -34.95
N ALA A 144 -6.31 19.61 -34.92
CA ALA A 144 -5.62 20.06 -36.15
C ALA A 144 -5.23 18.89 -37.06
N ARG A 145 -4.71 17.79 -36.48
CA ARG A 145 -4.36 16.57 -37.24
C ARG A 145 -5.59 15.89 -37.84
N GLU A 146 -6.69 15.81 -37.08
CA GLU A 146 -7.96 15.25 -37.55
C GLU A 146 -8.58 16.08 -38.68
N ALA A 147 -8.33 17.40 -38.69
CA ALA A 147 -8.70 18.30 -39.78
C ALA A 147 -7.77 18.21 -41.01
N GLY A 148 -6.71 17.41 -40.95
CA GLY A 148 -5.73 17.24 -42.03
C GLY A 148 -4.65 18.32 -42.10
N LEU A 149 -4.52 19.14 -41.04
CA LEU A 149 -3.48 20.16 -40.96
C LEU A 149 -2.17 19.53 -40.47
N ALA A 150 -1.13 19.59 -41.29
CA ALA A 150 0.24 19.22 -40.91
C ALA A 150 0.94 20.31 -40.06
N ALA A 151 0.16 21.13 -39.35
CA ALA A 151 0.62 22.26 -38.58
C ALA A 151 0.93 21.87 -37.13
N ARG A 152 1.86 22.59 -36.52
CA ARG A 152 2.11 22.51 -35.08
C ARG A 152 1.21 23.49 -34.34
N VAL A 153 0.68 23.07 -33.20
CA VAL A 153 -0.10 23.93 -32.32
C VAL A 153 0.79 24.47 -31.21
N TRP A 154 0.76 25.77 -31.02
CA TRP A 154 1.54 26.52 -30.03
C TRP A 154 0.61 27.29 -29.09
N ARG A 155 1.08 27.53 -27.87
CA ARG A 155 0.43 28.44 -26.93
C ARG A 155 1.02 29.83 -27.11
N GLY A 156 0.43 30.60 -28.03
CA GLY A 156 0.87 31.92 -28.45
C GLY A 156 -0.17 33.00 -28.17
N ASN A 157 0.17 34.25 -28.49
CA ASN A 157 -0.79 35.36 -28.47
C ASN A 157 -1.05 35.84 -29.89
N ALA A 158 -2.20 36.49 -30.09
CA ALA A 158 -2.49 37.15 -31.35
C ALA A 158 -1.36 38.14 -31.70
N PRO A 159 -0.89 38.23 -32.96
CA PRO A 159 0.27 39.02 -33.39
C PRO A 159 0.20 40.53 -33.08
N GLU A 160 -0.94 41.00 -32.57
CA GLU A 160 -1.28 42.40 -32.30
C GLU A 160 -1.15 42.77 -30.83
N LEU A 161 -1.03 41.79 -29.93
CA LEU A 161 -0.36 42.03 -28.65
C LEU A 161 1.10 42.19 -28.99
N GLU A 162 1.59 43.44 -28.96
CA GLU A 162 2.93 43.85 -29.35
C GLU A 162 3.93 42.69 -29.23
N LEU A 163 4.58 42.31 -30.34
CA LEU A 163 5.88 41.66 -30.29
C LEU A 163 6.80 42.62 -29.54
N ILE A 164 6.78 42.60 -28.21
CA ILE A 164 7.65 43.45 -27.41
C ILE A 164 9.02 42.78 -27.36
N GLY A 165 9.62 42.67 -28.55
CA GLY A 165 11.00 42.33 -28.79
C GLY A 165 11.95 43.53 -28.62
N GLU A 166 11.48 44.63 -28.03
CA GLU A 166 12.37 45.71 -27.61
C GLU A 166 12.97 45.39 -26.25
N GLY A 167 14.25 45.06 -26.24
CA GLY A 167 15.03 45.04 -25.01
C GLY A 167 16.18 44.04 -24.99
N TYR A 168 16.14 42.96 -25.76
CA TYR A 168 17.19 41.94 -25.77
C TYR A 168 17.98 41.93 -27.09
N ALA A 169 19.28 41.70 -26.98
CA ALA A 169 20.20 41.52 -28.10
C ALA A 169 20.24 40.04 -28.53
N TYR A 170 20.87 39.82 -29.69
CA TYR A 170 21.14 38.49 -30.21
C TYR A 170 22.64 38.31 -30.43
N GLU A 171 23.20 37.26 -29.86
CA GLU A 171 24.60 36.89 -30.04
C GLU A 171 24.71 35.71 -31.00
N LYS A 172 25.61 35.81 -31.99
CA LYS A 172 25.84 34.74 -32.97
C LYS A 172 26.69 33.64 -32.32
N ASP A 173 26.06 32.56 -31.87
CA ASP A 173 26.76 31.34 -31.49
C ASP A 173 27.37 30.73 -32.75
N GLY A 174 28.63 30.32 -32.80
CA GLY A 174 29.36 29.98 -34.04
C GLY A 174 28.79 28.84 -34.92
N LYS A 175 27.62 28.31 -34.56
CA LYS A 175 26.65 27.62 -35.42
C LYS A 175 25.90 28.66 -36.27
N LYS A 176 25.09 28.28 -37.25
CA LYS A 176 24.41 29.27 -38.12
C LYS A 176 23.15 29.87 -37.43
N GLY A 177 23.26 30.55 -36.28
CA GLY A 177 22.11 31.23 -35.64
C GLY A 177 22.45 31.98 -34.35
N TYR A 178 21.44 32.23 -33.51
CA TYR A 178 21.51 33.25 -32.45
C TYR A 178 21.11 32.77 -31.05
N LEU A 179 21.65 33.38 -30.01
CA LEU A 179 21.20 33.27 -28.62
C LEU A 179 20.66 34.64 -28.14
N LEU A 180 19.63 34.64 -27.32
CA LEU A 180 19.07 35.84 -26.69
C LEU A 180 20.00 36.33 -25.58
N SER A 181 20.35 37.61 -25.55
CA SER A 181 21.25 38.19 -24.56
C SER A 181 20.83 39.58 -24.11
N GLY A 182 21.25 40.00 -22.91
CA GLY A 182 21.22 41.39 -22.45
C GLY A 182 19.85 42.09 -22.52
N TYR A 183 18.84 41.58 -21.81
CA TYR A 183 17.54 42.22 -21.76
C TYR A 183 17.55 43.53 -20.93
N THR A 184 16.99 44.59 -21.52
CA THR A 184 16.92 45.96 -20.99
C THR A 184 15.51 46.55 -21.08
N GLY A 185 14.53 45.75 -21.52
CA GLY A 185 13.14 46.19 -21.70
C GLY A 185 12.35 46.25 -20.40
N ALA A 186 11.16 46.85 -20.44
CA ALA A 186 10.29 47.06 -19.28
C ALA A 186 9.07 46.11 -19.24
N GLN A 187 9.07 45.09 -20.08
CA GLN A 187 7.90 44.24 -20.29
C GLN A 187 7.79 43.13 -19.25
N SER A 188 6.54 42.84 -18.88
CA SER A 188 6.25 41.74 -17.95
C SER A 188 6.09 40.38 -18.61
N TYR A 189 5.94 40.31 -19.93
CA TYR A 189 5.85 39.05 -20.66
C TYR A 189 6.67 39.15 -21.94
N ILE A 190 7.50 38.13 -22.20
CA ILE A 190 8.41 38.10 -23.37
C ILE A 190 8.14 36.85 -24.18
N TYR A 191 7.98 37.03 -25.49
CA TYR A 191 7.79 35.98 -26.49
C TYR A 191 8.74 36.25 -27.66
N PRO A 192 9.95 35.68 -27.64
CA PRO A 192 10.92 35.96 -28.69
C PRO A 192 10.54 35.24 -29.98
N HIS A 193 10.85 35.87 -31.11
CA HIS A 193 10.63 35.28 -32.43
C HIS A 193 11.51 34.03 -32.64
N TYR A 194 11.04 33.05 -33.41
CA TYR A 194 11.72 31.76 -33.61
C TYR A 194 13.03 31.86 -34.42
N ALA A 195 13.15 32.89 -35.25
CA ALA A 195 14.30 33.16 -36.11
C ALA A 195 14.51 34.67 -36.35
N LEU A 196 15.65 35.02 -36.92
CA LEU A 196 16.00 36.38 -37.32
C LEU A 196 16.46 36.43 -38.77
N ILE A 197 16.10 37.50 -39.47
CA ILE A 197 16.64 37.79 -40.79
C ILE A 197 18.07 38.35 -40.62
N HIS A 198 19.06 37.60 -41.07
CA HIS A 198 20.45 38.01 -41.11
C HIS A 198 20.69 39.09 -42.16
N THR A 199 21.82 39.79 -42.08
CA THR A 199 22.14 40.93 -42.97
C THR A 199 22.21 40.59 -44.46
N ASP A 200 22.32 39.30 -44.80
CA ASP A 200 22.30 38.77 -46.18
C ASP A 200 20.89 38.31 -46.63
N GLY A 201 19.86 38.56 -45.82
CA GLY A 201 18.48 38.17 -46.08
C GLY A 201 18.15 36.73 -45.67
N THR A 202 19.10 35.97 -45.12
CA THR A 202 18.83 34.59 -44.67
C THR A 202 18.14 34.56 -43.31
N GLU A 203 17.13 33.71 -43.15
CA GLU A 203 16.48 33.49 -41.86
C GLU A 203 17.31 32.48 -41.04
N LEU A 204 17.79 32.92 -39.87
CA LEU A 204 18.60 32.11 -38.96
C LEU A 204 17.86 31.88 -37.63
N PRO A 205 17.84 30.64 -37.12
CA PRO A 205 17.07 30.31 -35.91
C PRO A 205 17.67 30.89 -34.63
N VAL A 206 16.80 31.08 -33.64
CA VAL A 206 17.18 31.34 -32.24
C VAL A 206 17.36 29.99 -31.52
N TYR A 207 18.56 29.74 -31.00
CA TYR A 207 18.96 28.48 -30.38
C TYR A 207 18.75 28.43 -28.86
N GLY A 208 18.52 29.57 -28.22
CA GLY A 208 18.49 29.61 -26.77
C GLY A 208 18.73 30.98 -26.17
N ILE A 209 19.12 30.98 -24.90
CA ILE A 209 19.39 32.16 -24.07
C ILE A 209 20.85 32.11 -23.61
N CYS A 210 21.55 33.24 -23.72
CA CYS A 210 22.89 33.42 -23.19
C CYS A 210 22.91 33.43 -21.65
N GLU A 211 24.12 33.36 -21.11
CA GLU A 211 24.35 33.58 -19.69
C GLU A 211 23.82 34.94 -19.22
N GLY A 212 23.09 34.95 -18.10
CA GLY A 212 22.61 36.15 -17.43
C GLY A 212 21.61 37.02 -18.21
N ALA A 213 21.05 36.56 -19.32
CA ALA A 213 20.31 37.40 -20.26
C ALA A 213 19.12 38.18 -19.64
N PHE A 214 18.42 37.56 -18.68
CA PHE A 214 17.28 38.09 -17.93
C PHE A 214 17.55 38.08 -16.41
N SER A 215 18.82 38.05 -16.00
CA SER A 215 19.18 38.10 -14.59
C SER A 215 18.74 39.44 -13.96
N GLY A 216 18.17 39.39 -12.76
CA GLY A 216 17.72 40.57 -12.00
C GLY A 216 16.42 41.21 -12.49
N GLN A 217 15.74 40.64 -13.49
CA GLN A 217 14.59 41.28 -14.15
C GLN A 217 13.30 41.12 -13.34
N GLN A 218 13.08 42.02 -12.38
CA GLN A 218 11.95 41.96 -11.45
C GLN A 218 10.58 42.24 -12.09
N GLN A 219 10.53 42.98 -13.21
CA GLN A 219 9.26 43.21 -13.92
C GLN A 219 8.79 42.01 -14.75
N LEU A 220 9.71 41.10 -15.11
CA LEU A 220 9.43 39.95 -15.98
C LEU A 220 8.62 38.91 -15.21
N LYS A 221 7.37 38.69 -15.60
CA LYS A 221 6.43 37.72 -15.00
C LYS A 221 6.28 36.44 -15.83
N GLY A 222 6.50 36.49 -17.13
CA GLY A 222 6.39 35.30 -17.98
C GLY A 222 7.34 35.33 -19.18
N PHE A 223 7.84 34.15 -19.55
CA PHE A 223 8.66 33.97 -20.74
C PHE A 223 8.13 32.78 -21.55
N GLY A 224 7.75 33.04 -22.80
CA GLY A 224 7.44 31.98 -23.76
C GLY A 224 8.68 31.63 -24.56
N VAL A 225 9.07 30.36 -24.58
CA VAL A 225 10.16 29.91 -25.46
C VAL A 225 9.73 30.03 -26.94
N PRO A 226 10.59 30.54 -27.83
CA PRO A 226 10.27 30.72 -29.26
C PRO A 226 9.81 29.43 -29.93
N HIS A 227 8.86 29.55 -30.87
CA HIS A 227 8.29 28.46 -31.69
C HIS A 227 9.32 27.78 -32.61
N SER A 228 10.31 27.09 -32.03
CA SER A 228 11.48 26.58 -32.77
C SER A 228 11.97 25.24 -32.24
N ASP A 229 12.09 24.26 -33.14
CA ASP A 229 12.80 22.99 -32.86
C ASP A 229 14.30 23.19 -32.62
N LYS A 230 14.81 24.41 -32.90
CA LYS A 230 16.20 24.79 -32.68
C LYS A 230 16.44 25.42 -31.33
N PHE A 231 15.40 25.85 -30.60
CA PHE A 231 15.60 26.44 -29.27
C PHE A 231 15.87 25.35 -28.24
N THR A 232 17.14 25.16 -27.91
CA THR A 232 17.61 23.99 -27.15
C THR A 232 18.29 24.32 -25.82
N THR A 233 18.65 25.59 -25.57
CA THR A 233 19.58 25.94 -24.48
C THR A 233 19.11 27.14 -23.67
N ILE A 234 19.14 27.02 -22.35
CA ILE A 234 19.04 28.14 -21.39
C ILE A 234 20.39 28.28 -20.72
N GLY A 235 21.01 29.46 -20.84
CA GLY A 235 22.35 29.74 -20.32
C GLY A 235 22.42 29.75 -18.79
N LYS A 236 23.65 29.77 -18.27
CA LYS A 236 23.93 29.96 -16.85
C LYS A 236 23.27 31.24 -16.33
N GLU A 237 22.64 31.20 -15.17
CA GLU A 237 22.01 32.37 -14.52
C GLU A 237 21.03 33.16 -15.42
N ALA A 238 20.51 32.55 -16.50
CA ALA A 238 19.76 33.23 -17.54
C ALA A 238 18.56 34.04 -17.00
N PHE A 239 17.89 33.54 -15.96
CA PHE A 239 16.75 34.18 -15.27
C PHE A 239 17.04 34.40 -13.78
N ALA A 240 18.29 34.30 -13.32
CA ALA A 240 18.61 34.39 -11.90
C ALA A 240 18.05 35.68 -11.27
N SER A 241 17.39 35.57 -10.13
CA SER A 241 16.78 36.70 -9.41
C SER A 241 15.82 37.53 -10.30
N SER A 242 15.06 36.89 -11.19
CA SER A 242 13.99 37.55 -11.96
C SER A 242 12.62 37.42 -11.26
N GLY A 243 11.66 38.26 -11.66
CA GLY A 243 10.27 38.22 -11.15
C GLY A 243 9.40 37.12 -11.80
N LEU A 244 10.03 36.15 -12.46
CA LEU A 244 9.39 35.18 -13.35
C LEU A 244 8.41 34.32 -12.55
N ILE A 245 7.14 34.35 -12.95
CA ILE A 245 6.06 33.57 -12.33
C ILE A 245 5.89 32.23 -13.02
N ARG A 246 6.08 32.20 -14.35
CA ARG A 246 5.89 31.03 -15.19
C ARG A 246 6.82 31.05 -16.39
N ILE A 247 7.36 29.90 -16.73
CA ILE A 247 8.08 29.65 -17.97
C ILE A 247 7.67 28.30 -18.55
N ASP A 248 7.50 28.27 -19.86
CA ASP A 248 7.23 27.03 -20.59
C ASP A 248 8.47 26.62 -21.38
N LEU A 249 9.11 25.52 -20.97
CA LEU A 249 10.36 25.06 -21.57
C LEU A 249 10.16 24.29 -22.89
N TYR A 250 8.92 23.92 -23.25
CA TYR A 250 8.60 23.07 -24.41
C TYR A 250 9.43 21.76 -24.49
N ASP A 251 9.11 20.89 -25.46
CA ASP A 251 9.81 19.61 -25.67
C ASP A 251 11.09 19.78 -26.54
N THR A 252 11.65 20.99 -26.61
CA THR A 252 12.85 21.32 -27.41
C THR A 252 14.05 21.69 -26.56
N VAL A 253 13.85 22.22 -25.35
CA VAL A 253 14.95 22.57 -24.45
C VAL A 253 15.66 21.29 -24.00
N THR A 254 16.95 21.24 -24.25
CA THR A 254 17.84 20.10 -23.93
C THR A 254 18.83 20.42 -22.82
N SER A 255 19.16 21.70 -22.60
CA SER A 255 20.14 22.11 -21.60
C SER A 255 19.65 23.34 -20.83
N ILE A 256 19.69 23.26 -19.50
CA ILE A 256 19.43 24.35 -18.55
C ILE A 256 20.74 24.60 -17.79
N GLY A 257 21.25 25.83 -17.81
CA GLY A 257 22.52 26.19 -17.20
C GLY A 257 22.51 26.21 -15.68
N GLU A 258 23.70 26.27 -15.08
CA GLU A 258 23.88 26.43 -13.63
C GLU A 258 23.18 27.70 -13.13
N GLY A 259 22.43 27.58 -12.04
CA GLY A 259 21.69 28.70 -11.46
C GLY A 259 20.69 29.40 -12.41
N ALA A 260 20.27 28.77 -13.51
CA ALA A 260 19.47 29.42 -14.56
C ALA A 260 18.22 30.13 -14.03
N PHE A 261 17.58 29.59 -12.99
CA PHE A 261 16.40 30.15 -12.32
C PHE A 261 16.66 30.43 -10.83
N ARG A 262 17.94 30.52 -10.40
CA ARG A 262 18.29 30.79 -9.00
C ARG A 262 17.56 32.02 -8.48
N ASP A 263 16.97 31.97 -7.30
CA ASP A 263 16.23 33.06 -6.65
C ASP A 263 15.07 33.65 -7.50
N CYS A 264 14.47 32.87 -8.40
CA CYS A 264 13.19 33.21 -9.02
C CYS A 264 12.06 33.03 -8.00
N THR A 265 12.01 33.90 -7.00
CA THR A 265 11.12 33.80 -5.82
C THR A 265 9.62 33.91 -6.12
N SER A 266 9.25 34.24 -7.35
CA SER A 266 7.85 34.28 -7.81
C SER A 266 7.46 33.07 -8.68
N LEU A 267 8.41 32.22 -9.06
CA LEU A 267 8.17 31.06 -9.93
C LEU A 267 7.34 30.03 -9.17
N THR A 268 6.16 29.70 -9.67
CA THR A 268 5.18 28.84 -8.96
C THR A 268 5.21 27.39 -9.43
N GLU A 269 5.44 27.18 -10.73
CA GLU A 269 5.51 25.85 -11.33
C GLU A 269 6.67 25.75 -12.32
N ILE A 270 7.20 24.54 -12.49
CA ILE A 270 8.13 24.23 -13.58
C ILE A 270 7.84 22.85 -14.20
N THR A 271 7.90 22.78 -15.52
CA THR A 271 7.88 21.50 -16.26
C THR A 271 9.26 21.21 -16.82
N LEU A 272 9.87 20.11 -16.36
CA LEU A 272 11.11 19.57 -16.91
C LEU A 272 10.77 18.46 -17.90
N THR A 273 10.60 18.83 -19.16
CA THR A 273 10.16 17.95 -20.25
C THR A 273 11.16 16.83 -20.54
N SER A 274 10.72 15.76 -21.21
CA SER A 274 11.57 14.61 -21.55
C SER A 274 12.74 14.95 -22.50
N SER A 275 12.71 16.13 -23.14
CA SER A 275 13.81 16.62 -23.98
C SER A 275 15.01 17.12 -23.19
N VAL A 276 14.83 17.49 -21.92
CA VAL A 276 15.89 18.02 -21.06
C VAL A 276 16.91 16.92 -20.77
N LYS A 277 18.16 17.14 -21.17
CA LYS A 277 19.30 16.21 -21.04
C LYS A 277 20.28 16.63 -19.97
N THR A 278 20.38 17.93 -19.69
CA THR A 278 21.29 18.49 -18.69
C THR A 278 20.66 19.70 -18.00
N VAL A 279 20.71 19.71 -16.67
CA VAL A 279 20.35 20.80 -15.78
C VAL A 279 21.59 21.11 -14.96
N GLY A 280 21.96 22.38 -14.87
CA GLY A 280 23.12 22.78 -14.09
C GLY A 280 22.85 22.72 -12.59
N LYS A 281 23.93 22.70 -11.81
CA LYS A 281 23.85 22.79 -10.35
C LYS A 281 23.06 24.04 -9.92
N ASP A 282 22.30 23.95 -8.84
CA ASP A 282 21.51 25.04 -8.24
C ASP A 282 20.52 25.71 -9.22
N ALA A 283 20.15 25.06 -10.34
CA ALA A 283 19.35 25.68 -11.39
C ALA A 283 18.04 26.30 -10.87
N PHE A 284 17.44 25.73 -9.83
CA PHE A 284 16.22 26.22 -9.18
C PHE A 284 16.42 26.57 -7.70
N SER A 285 17.66 26.82 -7.27
CA SER A 285 17.97 27.18 -5.88
C SER A 285 17.24 28.45 -5.46
N GLY A 286 16.59 28.47 -4.30
CA GLY A 286 15.94 29.66 -3.75
C GLY A 286 14.64 30.07 -4.47
N CYS A 287 14.06 29.21 -5.30
CA CYS A 287 12.72 29.43 -5.87
C CYS A 287 11.64 29.24 -4.78
N THR A 288 11.51 30.20 -3.87
CA THR A 288 10.72 30.05 -2.64
C THR A 288 9.21 30.00 -2.84
N ALA A 289 8.67 30.40 -3.99
CA ALA A 289 7.25 30.22 -4.34
C ALA A 289 6.97 28.98 -5.18
N LEU A 290 8.01 28.20 -5.55
CA LEU A 290 7.85 27.03 -6.41
C LEU A 290 7.12 25.96 -5.60
N ASP A 291 5.85 25.72 -5.94
CA ASP A 291 4.98 24.79 -5.24
C ASP A 291 4.82 23.44 -5.98
N THR A 292 5.01 23.45 -7.31
CA THR A 292 4.73 22.30 -8.17
C THR A 292 5.85 22.04 -9.17
N ILE A 293 6.28 20.77 -9.26
CA ILE A 293 7.22 20.30 -10.28
C ILE A 293 6.58 19.18 -11.12
N TYR A 294 6.64 19.33 -12.44
CA TYR A 294 6.33 18.26 -13.40
C TYR A 294 7.64 17.70 -13.97
N LEU A 295 8.04 16.52 -13.50
CA LEU A 295 9.31 15.89 -13.83
C LEU A 295 9.14 14.81 -14.90
N GLN A 296 9.59 15.10 -16.13
CA GLN A 296 9.56 14.16 -17.26
C GLN A 296 10.95 13.80 -17.81
N CYS A 297 11.98 14.55 -17.45
CA CYS A 297 13.36 14.26 -17.82
C CYS A 297 13.96 13.13 -16.97
N GLY A 298 14.92 12.39 -17.53
CA GLY A 298 15.64 11.35 -16.79
C GLY A 298 16.60 11.93 -15.75
N SER A 299 16.89 11.17 -14.69
CA SER A 299 17.81 11.58 -13.61
C SER A 299 19.21 12.02 -14.08
N SER A 300 19.73 11.49 -15.19
CA SER A 300 21.03 11.90 -15.75
C SER A 300 21.06 13.39 -16.13
N ALA A 301 19.88 13.99 -16.30
CA ALA A 301 19.76 15.41 -16.54
C ALA A 301 19.85 16.25 -15.26
N LEU A 302 19.55 15.72 -14.09
CA LEU A 302 19.42 16.48 -12.86
C LEU A 302 20.53 16.14 -11.85
N PRO A 303 21.45 17.08 -11.57
CA PRO A 303 22.45 16.90 -10.51
C PRO A 303 21.83 17.01 -9.12
N GLU A 304 22.51 16.43 -8.12
CA GLU A 304 22.23 16.63 -6.68
C GLU A 304 22.15 18.14 -6.37
N GLY A 305 21.15 18.54 -5.59
CA GLY A 305 20.94 19.95 -5.25
C GLY A 305 20.46 20.80 -6.43
N SER A 306 19.59 20.28 -7.28
CA SER A 306 18.91 21.10 -8.31
C SER A 306 17.84 22.03 -7.73
N PHE A 307 17.24 21.67 -6.57
CA PHE A 307 16.13 22.38 -5.92
C PHE A 307 16.39 22.80 -4.44
N PRO A 308 17.60 23.24 -4.05
CA PRO A 308 17.84 23.63 -2.66
C PRO A 308 17.04 24.88 -2.32
N ASP A 309 16.60 25.00 -1.07
CA ASP A 309 15.85 26.15 -0.54
C ASP A 309 14.51 26.46 -1.26
N CYS A 310 13.94 25.49 -2.00
CA CYS A 310 12.58 25.55 -2.54
C CYS A 310 11.55 25.32 -1.41
N THR A 311 11.37 26.32 -0.54
CA THR A 311 10.64 26.19 0.73
C THR A 311 9.13 26.04 0.61
N SER A 312 8.51 26.36 -0.54
CA SER A 312 7.06 26.16 -0.77
C SER A 312 6.75 24.91 -1.61
N LEU A 313 7.75 24.09 -1.94
CA LEU A 313 7.56 22.94 -2.84
C LEU A 313 6.69 21.86 -2.18
N THR A 314 5.43 21.75 -2.59
CA THR A 314 4.48 20.80 -1.99
C THR A 314 4.20 19.59 -2.87
N THR A 315 4.23 19.74 -4.19
CA THR A 315 3.73 18.73 -5.13
C THR A 315 4.76 18.35 -6.19
N LEU A 316 4.96 17.05 -6.37
CA LEU A 316 5.77 16.48 -7.45
C LEU A 316 4.93 15.53 -8.32
N TYR A 317 4.83 15.80 -9.61
CA TYR A 317 4.35 14.86 -10.62
C TYR A 317 5.55 14.22 -11.32
N ALA A 318 5.86 12.97 -11.00
CA ALA A 318 7.01 12.25 -11.53
C ALA A 318 6.60 11.32 -12.68
N ASP A 319 6.82 11.76 -13.91
CA ASP A 319 6.61 10.99 -15.15
C ASP A 319 7.94 10.75 -15.89
N THR A 320 8.87 10.12 -15.20
CA THR A 320 10.22 9.81 -15.69
C THR A 320 10.61 8.38 -15.36
N LYS A 321 11.59 7.81 -16.08
CA LYS A 321 12.12 6.47 -15.78
C LYS A 321 12.89 6.40 -14.47
N GLN A 322 13.63 7.45 -14.12
CA GLN A 322 14.54 7.44 -12.99
C GLN A 322 14.55 8.78 -12.27
N ILE A 323 14.47 8.71 -10.94
CA ILE A 323 14.66 9.83 -10.02
C ILE A 323 16.07 9.72 -9.42
N GLY A 324 16.83 10.81 -9.48
CA GLY A 324 18.24 10.84 -9.10
C GLY A 324 18.46 10.78 -7.58
N ASP A 325 19.70 10.51 -7.19
CA ASP A 325 20.12 10.53 -5.79
C ASP A 325 19.98 11.96 -5.23
N ARG A 326 19.44 12.07 -4.01
CA ARG A 326 19.30 13.32 -3.26
C ARG A 326 18.68 14.50 -4.02
N LEU A 327 17.79 14.21 -4.96
CA LEU A 327 17.22 15.23 -5.84
C LEU A 327 16.29 16.20 -5.10
N PHE A 328 15.52 15.68 -4.14
CA PHE A 328 14.53 16.42 -3.35
C PHE A 328 14.81 16.32 -1.84
N THR A 329 16.07 16.10 -1.45
CA THR A 329 16.48 16.04 -0.04
C THR A 329 16.16 17.36 0.67
N ASP A 330 15.60 17.26 1.88
CA ASP A 330 15.23 18.35 2.77
C ASP A 330 14.28 19.39 2.13
N THR A 331 13.46 18.96 1.16
CA THR A 331 12.40 19.80 0.57
C THR A 331 11.10 19.70 1.35
N THR A 332 10.16 20.62 1.12
CA THR A 332 8.86 20.65 1.81
C THR A 332 7.77 19.81 1.15
N LEU A 333 8.14 18.89 0.26
CA LEU A 333 7.21 18.06 -0.52
C LEU A 333 6.23 17.33 0.41
N THR A 334 4.93 17.49 0.18
CA THR A 334 3.87 16.79 0.91
C THR A 334 3.18 15.72 0.07
N THR A 335 3.21 15.87 -1.26
CA THR A 335 2.54 15.00 -2.23
C THR A 335 3.47 14.60 -3.36
N ILE A 336 3.53 13.30 -3.66
CA ILE A 336 4.24 12.75 -4.82
C ILE A 336 3.30 11.86 -5.62
N GLU A 337 3.15 12.18 -6.90
CA GLU A 337 2.41 11.37 -7.87
C GLU A 337 3.38 10.72 -8.85
N PHE A 338 3.62 9.41 -8.68
CA PHE A 338 4.39 8.64 -9.65
C PHE A 338 3.52 8.17 -10.82
N SER A 339 3.99 8.39 -12.04
CA SER A 339 3.42 7.76 -13.22
C SER A 339 3.79 6.27 -13.28
N GLN A 340 3.16 5.54 -14.22
CA GLN A 340 3.49 4.14 -14.51
C GLN A 340 4.77 3.98 -15.34
N ASN A 341 5.62 5.00 -15.43
CA ASN A 341 6.91 4.95 -16.11
C ASN A 341 8.11 4.91 -15.15
N VAL A 342 7.90 5.17 -13.85
CA VAL A 342 8.99 5.25 -12.87
C VAL A 342 9.49 3.85 -12.53
N GLU A 343 10.78 3.61 -12.79
CA GLU A 343 11.44 2.32 -12.58
C GLU A 343 12.50 2.38 -11.46
N THR A 344 13.14 3.53 -11.21
CA THR A 344 14.21 3.65 -10.21
C THR A 344 14.11 4.94 -9.40
N ILE A 345 14.24 4.81 -8.07
CA ILE A 345 14.38 5.92 -7.12
C ILE A 345 15.78 5.88 -6.53
N GLY A 346 16.51 7.00 -6.60
CA GLY A 346 17.88 7.15 -6.10
C GLY A 346 18.01 7.11 -4.58
N ALA A 347 19.24 7.01 -4.09
CA ALA A 347 19.55 7.05 -2.67
C ALA A 347 19.29 8.46 -2.09
N GLY A 348 18.65 8.54 -0.93
CA GLY A 348 18.26 9.82 -0.31
C GLY A 348 17.35 10.72 -1.14
N ALA A 349 16.75 10.22 -2.24
CA ALA A 349 16.06 11.04 -3.23
C ALA A 349 14.98 11.97 -2.64
N PHE A 350 14.30 11.50 -1.58
CA PHE A 350 13.24 12.19 -0.85
C PHE A 350 13.53 12.26 0.66
N GLN A 351 14.80 12.14 1.06
CA GLN A 351 15.18 12.25 2.47
C GLN A 351 14.72 13.60 3.05
N GLY A 352 14.19 13.61 4.28
CA GLY A 352 13.79 14.82 4.99
C GLY A 352 12.55 15.53 4.43
N THR A 353 11.81 14.89 3.53
CA THR A 353 10.60 15.48 2.95
C THR A 353 9.41 15.43 3.91
N ALA A 354 8.43 16.32 3.70
CA ALA A 354 7.20 16.42 4.50
C ALA A 354 6.05 15.55 3.95
N ILE A 355 6.37 14.50 3.18
CA ILE A 355 5.37 13.64 2.56
C ILE A 355 4.51 12.98 3.64
N THR A 356 3.20 12.92 3.43
CA THR A 356 2.25 12.36 4.41
C THR A 356 1.76 10.97 4.02
N GLU A 357 1.60 10.75 2.73
CA GLU A 357 1.23 9.47 2.14
C GLU A 357 2.13 9.17 0.94
N LEU A 358 2.47 7.90 0.75
CA LEU A 358 3.32 7.44 -0.35
C LEU A 358 2.75 6.18 -0.98
N THR A 359 2.58 6.19 -2.30
CA THR A 359 2.27 4.98 -3.08
C THR A 359 3.39 4.68 -4.06
N LEU A 360 4.10 3.57 -3.86
CA LEU A 360 5.11 3.08 -4.81
C LEU A 360 4.42 2.23 -5.89
N PRO A 361 4.41 2.65 -7.17
CA PRO A 361 3.68 1.96 -8.24
C PRO A 361 4.35 0.64 -8.62
N GLU A 362 3.61 -0.23 -9.33
CA GLU A 362 4.11 -1.56 -9.73
C GLU A 362 5.36 -1.54 -10.61
N THR A 363 5.66 -0.39 -11.23
CA THR A 363 6.75 -0.22 -12.20
C THR A 363 8.12 -0.05 -11.55
N ILE A 364 8.18 0.23 -10.24
CA ILE A 364 9.46 0.35 -9.53
C ILE A 364 10.23 -0.98 -9.55
N ARG A 365 11.51 -0.90 -9.87
CA ARG A 365 12.48 -2.01 -9.94
C ARG A 365 13.63 -1.83 -8.96
N LYS A 366 13.88 -0.61 -8.48
CA LYS A 366 14.95 -0.30 -7.54
C LYS A 366 14.64 0.95 -6.72
N VAL A 367 14.80 0.86 -5.40
CA VAL A 367 14.82 2.00 -4.49
C VAL A 367 16.21 2.10 -3.86
N GLY A 368 16.77 3.31 -3.79
CA GLY A 368 18.07 3.57 -3.21
C GLY A 368 18.05 3.59 -1.69
N LYS A 369 19.22 3.39 -1.09
CA LYS A 369 19.45 3.45 0.36
C LYS A 369 18.91 4.79 0.93
N GLY A 370 18.12 4.71 2.00
CA GLY A 370 17.58 5.90 2.67
C GLY A 370 16.74 6.82 1.77
N ALA A 371 16.12 6.29 0.70
CA ALA A 371 15.39 7.11 -0.27
C ALA A 371 14.32 8.00 0.37
N PHE A 372 13.73 7.57 1.48
CA PHE A 372 12.73 8.30 2.26
C PHE A 372 13.15 8.45 3.74
N ASP A 373 14.45 8.56 4.02
CA ASP A 373 14.94 8.78 5.38
C ASP A 373 14.39 10.08 5.97
N ASP A 374 14.13 10.10 7.28
CA ASP A 374 13.70 11.27 8.04
C ASP A 374 12.44 11.97 7.47
N CYS A 375 11.59 11.24 6.73
CA CYS A 375 10.26 11.72 6.32
C CYS A 375 9.32 11.70 7.52
N THR A 376 9.55 12.61 8.47
CA THR A 376 8.92 12.62 9.80
C THR A 376 7.42 12.88 9.79
N SER A 377 6.85 13.30 8.66
CA SER A 377 5.41 13.48 8.47
C SER A 377 4.72 12.30 7.77
N LEU A 378 5.47 11.29 7.32
CA LEU A 378 4.95 10.16 6.55
C LEU A 378 4.15 9.24 7.45
N GLU A 379 2.84 9.16 7.24
CA GLU A 379 1.92 8.35 8.06
C GLU A 379 1.57 7.02 7.41
N THR A 380 1.45 6.99 6.07
CA THR A 380 0.99 5.82 5.32
C THR A 380 1.85 5.53 4.09
N VAL A 381 2.27 4.27 3.94
CA VAL A 381 2.99 3.79 2.75
C VAL A 381 2.24 2.61 2.11
N THR A 382 1.99 2.69 0.81
CA THR A 382 1.48 1.60 -0.02
C THR A 382 2.53 1.14 -1.02
N ILE A 383 2.90 -0.13 -0.97
CA ILE A 383 3.93 -0.76 -1.80
C ILE A 383 3.26 -1.68 -2.81
N ARG A 384 3.09 -1.20 -4.05
CA ARG A 384 2.58 -2.00 -5.18
C ARG A 384 3.68 -2.66 -6.00
N CYS A 385 4.92 -2.18 -5.90
CA CYS A 385 6.06 -2.86 -6.51
C CYS A 385 6.41 -4.15 -5.76
N HIS A 386 7.29 -4.96 -6.34
CA HIS A 386 7.80 -6.14 -5.64
C HIS A 386 8.64 -5.68 -4.44
N ALA A 387 8.23 -5.99 -3.21
CA ALA A 387 8.84 -5.44 -1.99
C ALA A 387 10.36 -5.65 -1.87
N SER A 388 10.94 -6.64 -2.55
CA SER A 388 12.38 -6.93 -2.52
C SER A 388 13.25 -5.86 -3.19
N VAL A 389 12.63 -4.88 -3.87
CA VAL A 389 13.36 -3.77 -4.50
C VAL A 389 13.67 -2.64 -3.52
N LEU A 390 13.10 -2.70 -2.31
CA LEU A 390 13.35 -1.75 -1.24
C LEU A 390 14.55 -2.19 -0.39
N PRO A 391 15.45 -1.26 0.00
CA PRO A 391 16.47 -1.53 1.01
C PRO A 391 15.86 -1.50 2.43
N SER A 392 16.59 -2.07 3.39
CA SER A 392 16.19 -2.16 4.80
C SER A 392 16.01 -0.81 5.49
N ASP A 393 16.69 0.22 5.00
CA ASP A 393 16.64 1.58 5.54
C ASP A 393 15.88 2.54 4.63
N ALA A 394 15.01 2.05 3.74
CA ALA A 394 14.27 2.92 2.83
C ALA A 394 13.47 4.03 3.55
N PHE A 395 13.05 3.78 4.80
CA PHE A 395 12.18 4.61 5.62
C PHE A 395 12.76 4.88 7.02
N SER A 396 14.09 4.93 7.18
CA SER A 396 14.68 5.18 8.50
C SER A 396 14.25 6.56 9.02
N GLY A 397 13.99 6.70 10.32
CA GLY A 397 13.60 8.01 10.90
C GLY A 397 12.19 8.51 10.53
N CYS A 398 11.36 7.72 9.81
CA CYS A 398 9.95 8.03 9.56
C CYS A 398 9.10 7.86 10.83
N THR A 399 9.21 8.78 11.79
CA THR A 399 8.66 8.65 13.15
C THR A 399 7.13 8.71 13.22
N ALA A 400 6.45 9.28 12.23
CA ALA A 400 5.00 9.32 12.15
C ALA A 400 4.38 8.12 11.42
N LEU A 401 5.19 7.20 10.88
CA LEU A 401 4.71 6.09 10.06
C LEU A 401 3.88 5.13 10.89
N LYS A 402 2.58 5.03 10.57
CA LYS A 402 1.60 4.19 11.27
C LYS A 402 1.14 3.02 10.43
N THR A 403 0.91 3.24 9.13
CA THR A 403 0.26 2.25 8.26
C THR A 403 1.17 1.88 7.10
N VAL A 404 1.38 0.57 6.91
CA VAL A 404 2.12 0.03 5.78
C VAL A 404 1.31 -1.04 5.09
N ILE A 405 1.14 -0.90 3.78
CA ILE A 405 0.41 -1.83 2.92
C ILE A 405 1.39 -2.41 1.92
N VAL A 406 1.55 -3.73 1.89
CA VAL A 406 2.43 -4.44 0.94
C VAL A 406 1.58 -5.36 0.09
N GLU A 407 1.47 -5.08 -1.21
CA GLU A 407 0.59 -5.86 -2.09
C GLU A 407 1.24 -7.17 -2.57
N LYS A 408 2.57 -7.19 -2.79
CA LYS A 408 3.27 -8.36 -3.33
C LYS A 408 4.78 -8.41 -3.08
N GLY A 409 5.33 -9.62 -3.21
CA GLY A 409 6.77 -9.89 -3.22
C GLY A 409 7.35 -10.27 -1.87
N SER A 410 8.68 -10.20 -1.76
CA SER A 410 9.44 -10.55 -0.56
C SER A 410 9.85 -9.31 0.21
N ILE A 411 9.41 -9.18 1.46
CA ILE A 411 9.78 -8.06 2.34
C ILE A 411 11.24 -8.26 2.81
N PRO A 412 12.12 -7.25 2.67
CA PRO A 412 13.55 -7.38 2.97
C PRO A 412 13.83 -7.50 4.48
N GLU A 413 15.05 -7.91 4.82
CA GLU A 413 15.56 -7.90 6.21
C GLU A 413 15.55 -6.47 6.79
N ASP A 414 15.35 -6.36 8.11
CA ASP A 414 15.36 -5.11 8.90
C ASP A 414 14.42 -3.97 8.40
N PHE A 415 13.55 -4.21 7.40
CA PHE A 415 12.78 -3.21 6.63
C PHE A 415 12.20 -2.03 7.41
N LEU A 416 11.56 -2.28 8.55
CA LEU A 416 10.93 -1.30 9.42
C LEU A 416 11.20 -1.64 10.89
N LYS A 417 12.39 -2.17 11.16
CA LYS A 417 12.85 -2.47 12.52
C LYS A 417 12.92 -1.20 13.37
N ASN A 418 12.45 -1.29 14.60
CA ASN A 418 12.34 -0.18 15.56
C ASN A 418 11.43 0.98 15.10
N SER A 419 10.56 0.76 14.11
CA SER A 419 9.58 1.78 13.69
C SER A 419 8.34 1.81 14.59
N SER A 420 7.61 2.91 14.56
CA SER A 420 6.38 3.14 15.33
C SER A 420 5.10 2.64 14.64
N ILE A 421 5.23 1.79 13.60
CA ILE A 421 4.08 1.33 12.82
C ILE A 421 3.06 0.60 13.71
N GLU A 422 1.77 0.83 13.44
CA GLU A 422 0.64 0.25 14.17
C GLU A 422 -0.16 -0.72 13.30
N VAL A 423 -0.18 -0.54 11.98
CA VAL A 423 -1.01 -1.31 11.04
C VAL A 423 -0.16 -1.82 9.88
N LEU A 424 -0.15 -3.14 9.70
CA LEU A 424 0.46 -3.81 8.56
C LEU A 424 -0.59 -4.60 7.78
N VAL A 425 -0.77 -4.27 6.51
CA VAL A 425 -1.66 -4.99 5.59
C VAL A 425 -0.83 -5.71 4.53
N LEU A 426 -1.03 -7.02 4.40
CA LEU A 426 -0.33 -7.86 3.45
C LEU A 426 -1.31 -8.39 2.38
N GLY A 427 -0.95 -8.23 1.11
CA GLY A 427 -1.65 -8.86 0.00
C GLY A 427 -1.34 -10.36 -0.11
N GLU A 428 -2.24 -11.11 -0.75
CA GLU A 428 -2.10 -12.57 -0.94
C GLU A 428 -0.83 -12.98 -1.73
N ALA A 429 -0.27 -12.05 -2.52
CA ALA A 429 0.93 -12.26 -3.33
C ALA A 429 2.25 -11.94 -2.59
N VAL A 430 2.20 -11.66 -1.28
CA VAL A 430 3.40 -11.52 -0.44
C VAL A 430 3.97 -12.91 -0.14
N SER A 431 5.19 -13.17 -0.60
CA SER A 431 5.80 -14.50 -0.55
C SER A 431 6.66 -14.73 0.69
N SER A 432 7.27 -13.68 1.25
CA SER A 432 8.11 -13.81 2.44
C SER A 432 8.27 -12.53 3.25
N ILE A 433 8.62 -12.68 4.53
CA ILE A 433 9.06 -11.60 5.42
C ILE A 433 10.46 -11.92 5.94
N GLY A 434 11.40 -11.02 5.65
CA GLY A 434 12.81 -11.15 5.97
C GLY A 434 13.15 -11.02 7.46
N GLU A 435 14.38 -11.39 7.80
CA GLU A 435 14.90 -11.35 9.16
C GLU A 435 14.70 -9.97 9.81
N ASN A 436 14.14 -9.95 11.03
CA ASN A 436 13.90 -8.73 11.82
C ASN A 436 13.07 -7.62 11.14
N ALA A 437 12.39 -7.89 10.02
CA ALA A 437 11.76 -6.87 9.19
C ALA A 437 10.84 -5.90 9.96
N PHE A 438 10.10 -6.40 10.96
CA PHE A 438 9.19 -5.62 11.82
C PHE A 438 9.51 -5.82 13.30
N ALA A 439 10.77 -6.11 13.63
CA ALA A 439 11.21 -6.23 15.02
C ALA A 439 11.08 -4.89 15.77
N ASN A 440 10.68 -4.93 17.03
CA ASN A 440 10.50 -3.78 17.93
C ASN A 440 9.52 -2.72 17.38
N THR A 441 8.44 -3.16 16.74
CA THR A 441 7.38 -2.28 16.23
C THR A 441 6.18 -2.21 17.18
N SER A 442 5.26 -1.27 16.96
CA SER A 442 4.04 -1.05 17.77
C SER A 442 2.78 -1.64 17.11
N LEU A 443 2.95 -2.69 16.30
CA LEU A 443 1.89 -3.26 15.46
C LEU A 443 0.73 -3.77 16.31
N LYS A 444 -0.48 -3.24 16.12
CA LYS A 444 -1.72 -3.63 16.83
C LYS A 444 -2.43 -4.84 16.20
N GLY A 445 -1.94 -5.31 15.06
CA GLY A 445 -2.65 -6.26 14.22
C GLY A 445 -1.93 -6.51 12.89
N VAL A 446 -1.66 -7.76 12.55
CA VAL A 446 -1.33 -8.20 11.18
C VAL A 446 -2.06 -9.50 10.87
N VAL A 447 -2.59 -9.64 9.65
CA VAL A 447 -3.13 -10.91 9.13
C VAL A 447 -2.13 -11.49 8.14
N LEU A 448 -1.56 -12.65 8.48
CA LEU A 448 -0.58 -13.32 7.64
C LEU A 448 -1.26 -14.16 6.53
N PRO A 449 -0.91 -13.94 5.24
CA PRO A 449 -1.48 -14.70 4.13
C PRO A 449 -0.98 -16.16 4.15
N ALA A 450 -1.79 -17.06 3.58
CA ALA A 450 -1.47 -18.48 3.53
C ALA A 450 -0.20 -18.74 2.70
N GLY A 451 0.72 -19.54 3.25
CA GLY A 451 1.95 -19.95 2.58
C GLY A 451 3.10 -18.95 2.70
N ILE A 452 2.94 -17.87 3.47
CA ILE A 452 4.01 -16.88 3.67
C ILE A 452 5.23 -17.50 4.36
N ALA A 453 6.42 -17.28 3.80
CA ALA A 453 7.67 -17.67 4.44
C ALA A 453 8.12 -16.58 5.43
N LEU A 454 8.48 -16.98 6.66
CA LEU A 454 8.90 -16.05 7.70
C LEU A 454 10.29 -16.41 8.18
N GLU A 455 11.19 -15.41 8.16
CA GLU A 455 12.55 -15.52 8.65
C GLU A 455 12.65 -15.15 10.13
N THR A 456 13.80 -15.45 10.74
CA THR A 456 14.04 -15.29 12.18
C THR A 456 13.80 -13.85 12.63
N GLY A 457 13.17 -13.66 13.79
CA GLY A 457 12.99 -12.33 14.38
C GLY A 457 12.10 -11.36 13.61
N ALA A 458 11.46 -11.74 12.49
CA ALA A 458 10.66 -10.83 11.67
C ALA A 458 9.62 -10.00 12.44
N PHE A 459 9.11 -10.50 13.58
CA PHE A 459 8.20 -9.80 14.48
C PHE A 459 8.70 -9.80 15.94
N GLN A 460 10.02 -9.80 16.14
CA GLN A 460 10.60 -9.80 17.48
C GLN A 460 10.04 -8.62 18.31
N ASN A 461 9.63 -8.88 19.54
CA ASN A 461 9.06 -7.88 20.47
C ASN A 461 7.77 -7.17 20.00
N VAL A 462 7.02 -7.76 19.06
CA VAL A 462 5.62 -7.41 18.78
C VAL A 462 4.71 -8.24 19.70
N ALA A 463 3.58 -7.70 20.18
CA ALA A 463 2.70 -8.47 21.07
C ALA A 463 1.95 -9.58 20.32
N HIS A 464 1.72 -10.72 21.00
CA HIS A 464 1.21 -11.94 20.34
C HIS A 464 -0.25 -11.83 19.92
N GLU A 465 -1.05 -11.11 20.69
CA GLU A 465 -2.48 -10.87 20.41
C GLU A 465 -2.70 -10.07 19.11
N GLU A 466 -1.63 -9.43 18.63
CA GLU A 466 -1.59 -8.54 17.50
C GLU A 466 -1.17 -9.27 16.20
N ILE A 467 -0.83 -10.57 16.24
CA ILE A 467 -0.46 -11.35 15.04
C ILE A 467 -1.49 -12.45 14.80
N ARG A 468 -2.35 -12.23 13.80
CA ARG A 468 -3.38 -13.16 13.36
C ARG A 468 -2.89 -13.87 12.10
N VAL A 469 -3.21 -15.14 11.99
CA VAL A 469 -2.89 -15.92 10.79
C VAL A 469 -4.17 -16.34 10.12
N SER A 470 -4.17 -16.36 8.80
CA SER A 470 -5.29 -16.91 8.03
C SER A 470 -5.47 -18.41 8.34
N ASP A 471 -6.71 -18.90 8.22
CA ASP A 471 -7.19 -20.23 8.68
C ASP A 471 -6.52 -21.47 8.02
N ALA A 472 -5.41 -21.30 7.30
CA ALA A 472 -4.75 -22.30 6.46
C ALA A 472 -3.27 -22.53 6.81
N MET A 473 -2.95 -22.68 8.10
CA MET A 473 -1.57 -22.98 8.55
C MET A 473 -1.22 -24.46 8.48
N ASP A 474 -0.03 -24.76 7.95
CA ASP A 474 0.63 -26.05 8.08
C ASP A 474 1.74 -26.01 9.15
N GLU A 475 2.28 -27.18 9.52
CA GLU A 475 3.35 -27.31 10.53
C GLU A 475 4.63 -26.52 10.18
N ARG A 476 4.90 -26.26 8.90
CA ARG A 476 6.08 -25.49 8.47
C ARG A 476 5.89 -24.01 8.74
N MET A 477 4.69 -23.50 8.47
CA MET A 477 4.32 -22.11 8.77
C MET A 477 4.34 -21.86 10.27
N LEU A 478 3.80 -22.82 11.04
CA LEU A 478 3.90 -22.91 12.50
C LEU A 478 5.36 -22.81 13.02
N LEU A 479 6.28 -23.56 12.40
CA LEU A 479 7.70 -23.48 12.74
C LEU A 479 8.38 -22.18 12.29
N SER A 480 7.95 -21.60 11.17
CA SER A 480 8.54 -20.36 10.63
C SER A 480 8.16 -19.14 11.46
N LEU A 481 6.89 -18.97 11.84
CA LEU A 481 6.52 -17.86 12.72
C LEU A 481 7.14 -18.02 14.13
N SER A 482 7.69 -19.20 14.50
CA SER A 482 8.26 -19.43 15.84
C SER A 482 9.69 -18.98 15.92
N LYS A 483 10.39 -19.16 14.82
CA LYS A 483 11.65 -18.48 14.56
C LYS A 483 11.42 -16.97 14.42
N ALA A 484 10.36 -16.54 13.72
CA ALA A 484 10.09 -15.14 13.44
C ALA A 484 9.71 -14.29 14.68
N LEU A 485 8.98 -14.86 15.63
CA LEU A 485 8.67 -14.15 16.88
C LEU A 485 9.81 -14.19 17.88
N ASN A 486 10.91 -14.88 17.55
CA ASN A 486 11.95 -15.29 18.49
C ASN A 486 11.34 -15.89 19.76
N ARG A 487 10.19 -16.56 19.59
CA ARG A 487 9.34 -17.12 20.63
C ARG A 487 8.65 -18.35 20.08
N PRO A 488 8.64 -19.46 20.82
CA PRO A 488 8.12 -20.72 20.35
C PRO A 488 6.57 -20.77 20.35
N TRP A 489 5.88 -19.99 19.52
CA TRP A 489 4.41 -20.08 19.35
C TRP A 489 3.94 -21.42 18.72
N TYR A 490 4.84 -22.18 18.07
CA TYR A 490 4.66 -23.62 17.87
C TYR A 490 5.68 -24.38 18.68
N MET A 491 5.33 -24.57 19.94
CA MET A 491 5.87 -25.61 20.76
C MET A 491 4.69 -26.29 21.47
N PRO A 492 4.46 -27.59 21.21
CA PRO A 492 3.93 -28.52 22.21
C PRO A 492 4.87 -28.66 23.43
N LEU A 493 5.67 -27.63 23.72
CA LEU A 493 6.87 -27.62 24.54
C LEU A 493 6.91 -26.31 25.33
N LEU A 494 6.08 -26.26 26.35
CA LEU A 494 6.57 -25.93 27.68
C LEU A 494 7.74 -26.89 28.01
N ARG A 495 8.91 -26.70 27.38
CA ARG A 495 10.16 -27.40 27.68
C ARG A 495 11.25 -26.38 27.97
N GLU A 496 11.47 -26.19 29.27
CA GLU A 496 12.78 -25.97 29.88
C GLU A 496 13.54 -24.65 29.70
N SER A 497 12.98 -23.53 29.22
CA SER A 497 13.77 -22.28 29.18
C SER A 497 13.16 -21.02 29.80
N ASP A 498 11.89 -21.00 30.22
CA ASP A 498 11.40 -19.91 31.07
C ASP A 498 10.24 -20.36 31.99
N PRO A 499 10.51 -20.70 33.25
CA PRO A 499 9.45 -21.01 34.23
C PRO A 499 8.50 -19.84 34.53
N SER A 500 8.83 -18.60 34.12
CA SER A 500 8.05 -17.40 34.43
C SER A 500 6.74 -17.26 33.64
N VAL A 501 6.56 -18.04 32.56
CA VAL A 501 5.31 -18.09 31.78
C VAL A 501 4.27 -19.08 32.34
N TYR A 502 4.65 -19.94 33.27
CA TYR A 502 3.69 -20.78 33.98
C TYR A 502 2.94 -19.96 35.02
N GLU A 503 1.65 -20.22 35.16
CA GLU A 503 0.94 -19.74 36.31
C GLU A 503 1.48 -20.41 37.57
N THR A 504 1.92 -19.60 38.52
CA THR A 504 2.44 -20.08 39.77
C THR A 504 1.28 -20.51 40.67
N MET A 505 1.48 -21.62 41.38
CA MET A 505 0.56 -22.00 42.43
C MET A 505 0.54 -20.88 43.50
N PRO A 506 -0.64 -20.37 43.88
CA PRO A 506 -0.72 -19.41 44.97
C PRO A 506 -0.20 -20.04 46.27
N GLN A 507 0.17 -19.21 47.24
CA GLN A 507 0.58 -19.71 48.56
C GLN A 507 -0.64 -20.32 49.25
N LEU A 508 -0.73 -21.65 49.23
CA LEU A 508 -1.77 -22.44 49.86
C LEU A 508 -1.17 -23.21 51.06
N PRO A 509 -1.94 -23.49 52.13
CA PRO A 509 -1.49 -24.33 53.23
C PRO A 509 -1.12 -25.74 52.75
N GLU A 510 0.19 -26.03 52.69
CA GLU A 510 0.68 -27.34 52.24
C GLU A 510 0.35 -28.44 53.25
N THR A 511 -0.03 -29.61 52.75
CA THR A 511 -0.32 -30.80 53.56
C THR A 511 0.90 -31.70 53.58
N THR A 512 1.53 -31.87 54.74
CA THR A 512 2.67 -32.79 54.90
C THR A 512 2.31 -34.04 55.72
N ASP A 513 1.34 -33.93 56.62
CA ASP A 513 0.89 -35.04 57.46
C ASP A 513 0.10 -36.08 56.64
N GLY A 514 0.51 -37.35 56.77
CA GLY A 514 -0.07 -38.49 56.08
C GLY A 514 0.31 -38.67 54.61
N LEU A 515 1.13 -37.79 54.00
CA LEU A 515 1.68 -38.03 52.65
C LEU A 515 2.82 -39.05 52.71
N ARG A 516 2.74 -40.07 51.86
CA ARG A 516 3.81 -41.05 51.68
C ARG A 516 4.63 -40.67 50.46
N PHE A 517 5.92 -40.44 50.66
CA PHE A 517 6.86 -39.96 49.64
C PHE A 517 8.02 -40.92 49.44
N ASP A 518 8.35 -41.22 48.18
CA ASP A 518 9.56 -41.94 47.80
C ASP A 518 10.67 -40.95 47.41
N ALA A 519 11.59 -40.74 48.34
CA ALA A 519 12.74 -39.86 48.18
C ALA A 519 13.68 -40.27 47.03
N ALA A 520 13.71 -41.54 46.62
CA ALA A 520 14.58 -42.00 45.53
C ALA A 520 14.06 -41.55 44.16
N THR A 521 12.75 -41.40 44.02
CA THR A 521 12.08 -41.08 42.75
C THR A 521 11.45 -39.69 42.73
N GLY A 522 11.39 -38.99 43.87
CA GLY A 522 10.68 -37.72 43.98
C GLY A 522 9.16 -37.87 43.85
N SER A 523 8.62 -39.06 44.18
CA SER A 523 7.23 -39.42 43.89
C SER A 523 6.35 -39.49 45.13
N ILE A 524 5.11 -39.02 45.02
CA ILE A 524 4.06 -39.34 45.99
C ILE A 524 3.56 -40.77 45.71
N ILE A 525 3.57 -41.63 46.73
CA ILE A 525 3.26 -43.07 46.64
C ILE A 525 2.02 -43.47 47.46
N GLY A 526 1.37 -42.55 48.16
CA GLY A 526 0.18 -42.82 48.96
C GLY A 526 -0.20 -41.67 49.88
N TYR A 527 -1.40 -41.73 50.45
CA TYR A 527 -1.86 -40.84 51.51
C TYR A 527 -2.67 -41.60 52.56
N ASP A 528 -2.21 -41.62 53.82
CA ASP A 528 -2.87 -42.26 54.97
C ASP A 528 -3.46 -41.25 55.98
N GLY A 529 -3.41 -39.96 55.64
CA GLY A 529 -4.00 -38.89 56.44
C GLY A 529 -5.53 -38.82 56.36
N SER A 530 -6.10 -37.93 57.18
CA SER A 530 -7.55 -37.76 57.35
C SER A 530 -8.09 -36.45 56.77
N ALA A 531 -7.24 -35.60 56.17
CA ALA A 531 -7.68 -34.33 55.61
C ALA A 531 -8.49 -34.56 54.33
N ALA A 532 -9.61 -33.82 54.22
CA ALA A 532 -10.44 -33.83 53.01
C ALA A 532 -9.78 -33.05 51.86
N THR A 533 -9.00 -32.02 52.17
CA THR A 533 -8.24 -31.24 51.19
C THR A 533 -6.75 -31.49 51.36
N VAL A 534 -6.09 -31.92 50.29
CA VAL A 534 -4.66 -32.22 50.25
C VAL A 534 -3.99 -31.31 49.23
N VAL A 535 -3.10 -30.44 49.70
CA VAL A 535 -2.24 -29.59 48.87
C VAL A 535 -0.83 -30.15 48.94
N VAL A 536 -0.34 -30.73 47.84
CA VAL A 536 0.98 -31.37 47.80
C VAL A 536 2.07 -30.30 47.71
N PRO A 537 3.09 -30.32 48.59
CA PRO A 537 4.18 -29.35 48.55
C PRO A 537 5.05 -29.54 47.31
N SER A 538 5.61 -28.45 46.79
CA SER A 538 6.57 -28.53 45.66
C SER A 538 7.89 -29.22 46.04
N VAL A 539 8.21 -29.24 47.34
CA VAL A 539 9.40 -29.86 47.92
C VAL A 539 8.99 -30.60 49.20
N PHE A 540 9.34 -31.87 49.31
CA PHE A 540 9.12 -32.70 50.50
C PHE A 540 10.48 -33.11 51.09
N ASP A 541 10.76 -32.77 52.35
CA ASP A 541 12.06 -33.00 53.02
C ASP A 541 13.29 -32.56 52.21
N GLY A 542 13.18 -31.42 51.50
CA GLY A 542 14.25 -30.86 50.68
C GLY A 542 14.42 -31.51 49.29
N ILE A 543 13.56 -32.46 48.93
CA ILE A 543 13.55 -33.15 47.63
C ILE A 543 12.35 -32.65 46.81
N PRO A 544 12.55 -32.22 45.55
CA PRO A 544 11.45 -31.82 44.68
C PRO A 544 10.44 -32.95 44.46
N VAL A 545 9.15 -32.63 44.56
CA VAL A 545 8.07 -33.56 44.22
C VAL A 545 7.77 -33.42 42.73
N THR A 546 8.14 -34.42 41.94
CA THR A 546 8.09 -34.33 40.46
C THR A 546 7.05 -35.24 39.84
N THR A 547 6.57 -36.24 40.57
CA THR A 547 5.71 -37.30 40.03
C THR A 547 4.70 -37.78 41.08
N VAL A 548 3.54 -38.25 40.63
CA VAL A 548 2.69 -39.16 41.41
C VAL A 548 2.91 -40.57 40.86
N ALA A 549 3.27 -41.52 41.73
CA ALA A 549 3.67 -42.85 41.29
C ALA A 549 2.52 -43.64 40.68
N SER A 550 2.85 -44.57 39.77
CA SER A 550 1.91 -45.59 39.32
C SER A 550 1.65 -46.59 40.45
N LEU A 551 0.38 -46.92 40.67
CA LEU A 551 -0.04 -47.81 41.76
C LEU A 551 -0.62 -49.11 41.22
N ALA A 552 -0.78 -50.11 42.09
CA ALA A 552 -1.48 -51.33 41.73
C ALA A 552 -2.99 -51.04 41.53
N PRO A 553 -3.65 -51.71 40.58
CA PRO A 553 -5.10 -51.57 40.42
C PRO A 553 -5.84 -51.79 41.74
N GLN A 554 -6.83 -50.95 42.04
CA GLN A 554 -7.61 -50.93 43.29
C GLN A 554 -6.87 -50.45 44.56
N GLN A 555 -5.63 -49.95 44.43
CA GLN A 555 -4.88 -49.30 45.52
C GLN A 555 -4.63 -47.82 45.21
N GLY A 556 -5.66 -47.07 44.79
CA GLY A 556 -5.55 -45.62 44.58
C GLY A 556 -4.97 -44.90 45.80
N ILE A 557 -4.42 -43.69 45.60
CA ILE A 557 -3.58 -42.99 46.58
C ILE A 557 -4.25 -42.88 47.95
N SER A 558 -5.57 -42.67 47.98
CA SER A 558 -6.39 -42.60 49.17
C SER A 558 -7.88 -42.63 48.84
N SER A 559 -8.69 -43.18 49.74
CA SER A 559 -10.15 -43.12 49.69
C SER A 559 -10.76 -41.96 50.52
N THR A 560 -9.93 -41.16 51.20
CA THR A 560 -10.36 -40.09 52.10
C THR A 560 -10.37 -38.70 51.47
N ILE A 561 -9.57 -38.48 50.42
CA ILE A 561 -9.36 -37.16 49.80
C ILE A 561 -10.61 -36.74 49.02
N GLU A 562 -11.08 -35.52 49.26
CA GLU A 562 -12.15 -34.86 48.51
C GLU A 562 -11.62 -33.81 47.53
N THR A 563 -10.53 -33.12 47.88
CA THR A 563 -9.86 -32.12 47.02
C THR A 563 -8.36 -32.36 46.98
N LEU A 564 -7.78 -32.40 45.78
CA LEU A 564 -6.34 -32.56 45.58
C LEU A 564 -5.77 -31.42 44.72
N VAL A 565 -4.71 -30.78 45.22
CA VAL A 565 -3.95 -29.74 44.50
C VAL A 565 -2.50 -30.18 44.35
N LEU A 566 -2.02 -30.26 43.10
CA LEU A 566 -0.64 -30.60 42.76
C LEU A 566 0.17 -29.35 42.36
N PRO A 567 1.44 -29.25 42.79
CA PRO A 567 2.29 -28.10 42.51
C PRO A 567 2.81 -28.12 41.07
N ASN A 568 3.39 -26.99 40.66
CA ASN A 568 4.03 -26.83 39.35
C ASN A 568 5.22 -27.76 39.07
N SER A 569 5.80 -28.34 40.13
CA SER A 569 6.89 -29.30 40.01
C SER A 569 6.45 -30.68 39.52
N VAL A 570 5.17 -31.05 39.64
CA VAL A 570 4.67 -32.37 39.27
C VAL A 570 4.33 -32.43 37.77
N GLN A 571 5.10 -33.22 37.02
CA GLN A 571 4.95 -33.31 35.55
C GLN A 571 4.30 -34.62 35.10
N THR A 572 4.32 -35.66 35.93
CA THR A 572 3.78 -36.97 35.59
C THR A 572 2.84 -37.47 36.68
N ILE A 573 1.68 -37.99 36.25
CA ILE A 573 0.76 -38.71 37.11
C ILE A 573 0.71 -40.15 36.60
N GLY A 574 1.14 -41.09 37.45
CA GLY A 574 1.27 -42.49 37.10
C GLY A 574 -0.06 -43.20 36.86
N SER A 575 0.04 -44.37 36.25
CA SER A 575 -1.12 -45.24 36.01
C SER A 575 -1.76 -45.68 37.32
N ASP A 576 -3.09 -45.78 37.30
CA ASP A 576 -3.92 -46.19 38.42
C ASP A 576 -3.78 -45.33 39.71
N ALA A 577 -3.06 -44.20 39.68
CA ALA A 577 -2.66 -43.41 40.84
C ALA A 577 -3.81 -43.01 41.77
N PHE A 578 -4.97 -42.67 41.22
CA PHE A 578 -6.18 -42.27 41.95
C PHE A 578 -7.37 -43.16 41.61
N THR A 579 -7.16 -44.38 41.13
CA THR A 579 -8.26 -45.30 40.76
C THR A 579 -9.23 -45.49 41.92
N ALA A 580 -10.53 -45.39 41.64
CA ALA A 580 -11.62 -45.60 42.58
C ALA A 580 -11.57 -44.73 43.85
N CYS A 581 -10.94 -43.54 43.77
CA CYS A 581 -11.00 -42.53 44.82
C CYS A 581 -12.42 -41.93 44.90
N SER A 582 -13.35 -42.69 45.47
CA SER A 582 -14.80 -42.42 45.45
C SER A 582 -15.25 -41.16 46.21
N ARG A 583 -14.34 -40.50 46.94
CA ARG A 583 -14.60 -39.22 47.61
C ARG A 583 -14.01 -38.02 46.88
N LEU A 584 -13.10 -38.23 45.94
CA LEU A 584 -12.42 -37.13 45.24
C LEU A 584 -13.42 -36.40 44.34
N ARG A 585 -13.65 -35.12 44.64
CA ARG A 585 -14.56 -34.20 43.92
C ARG A 585 -13.80 -33.21 43.05
N THR A 586 -12.65 -32.73 43.49
CA THR A 586 -11.91 -31.67 42.82
C THR A 586 -10.44 -32.03 42.66
N PHE A 587 -9.92 -31.91 41.44
CA PHE A 587 -8.51 -32.10 41.12
C PHE A 587 -7.95 -30.86 40.40
N ILE A 588 -6.89 -30.27 40.95
CA ILE A 588 -6.21 -29.10 40.38
C ILE A 588 -4.73 -29.44 40.27
N THR A 589 -4.12 -29.16 39.12
CA THR A 589 -2.67 -29.26 38.95
C THR A 589 -2.11 -27.99 38.32
N TYR A 590 -1.09 -27.44 38.97
CA TYR A 590 -0.27 -26.35 38.42
C TYR A 590 0.93 -26.87 37.63
N GLY A 591 1.12 -28.19 37.56
CA GLY A 591 2.18 -28.81 36.77
C GLY A 591 1.89 -28.77 35.28
N PRO A 592 2.89 -28.49 34.41
CA PRO A 592 2.78 -28.78 32.99
C PRO A 592 2.77 -30.30 32.82
N THR A 593 1.56 -30.88 32.80
CA THR A 593 1.41 -32.33 32.94
C THR A 593 1.76 -33.02 31.64
N GLU A 594 2.94 -33.64 31.56
CA GLU A 594 3.42 -34.33 30.36
C GLU A 594 2.57 -35.56 30.05
N THR A 595 2.31 -36.37 31.08
CA THR A 595 1.56 -37.62 30.96
C THR A 595 0.65 -37.81 32.15
N LEU A 596 -0.62 -38.03 31.86
CA LEU A 596 -1.60 -38.60 32.77
C LEU A 596 -1.80 -40.08 32.43
N GLY A 597 -1.36 -40.96 33.33
CA GLY A 597 -1.25 -42.39 33.10
C GLY A 597 -2.58 -43.13 32.90
N GLU A 598 -2.48 -44.37 32.43
CA GLU A 598 -3.62 -45.26 32.17
C GLU A 598 -4.44 -45.45 33.46
N ARG A 599 -5.77 -45.33 33.36
CA ARG A 599 -6.70 -45.44 34.50
C ARG A 599 -6.39 -44.53 35.70
N ALA A 600 -5.61 -43.46 35.53
CA ALA A 600 -5.14 -42.64 36.65
C ALA A 600 -6.26 -42.17 37.60
N PHE A 601 -7.47 -41.87 37.11
CA PHE A 601 -8.65 -41.49 37.88
C PHE A 601 -9.86 -42.40 37.59
N ALA A 602 -9.65 -43.60 37.03
CA ALA A 602 -10.78 -44.47 36.66
C ALA A 602 -11.67 -44.81 37.87
N GLY A 603 -12.98 -44.68 37.71
CA GLY A 603 -13.96 -44.98 38.75
C GLY A 603 -14.04 -43.95 39.90
N CYS A 604 -13.47 -42.76 39.75
CA CYS A 604 -13.67 -41.63 40.67
C CYS A 604 -15.09 -41.07 40.52
N THR A 605 -16.08 -41.79 41.02
CA THR A 605 -17.51 -41.51 40.80
C THR A 605 -18.02 -40.20 41.42
N ALA A 606 -17.27 -39.61 42.35
CA ALA A 606 -17.59 -38.30 42.93
C ALA A 606 -16.86 -37.12 42.26
N LEU A 607 -15.98 -37.37 41.27
CA LEU A 607 -15.15 -36.34 40.67
C LEU A 607 -16.01 -35.40 39.83
N GLU A 608 -16.06 -34.13 40.20
CA GLU A 608 -16.91 -33.08 39.61
C GLU A 608 -16.08 -32.11 38.75
N THR A 609 -14.87 -31.75 39.21
CA THR A 609 -14.04 -30.69 38.64
C THR A 609 -12.58 -31.10 38.44
N ILE A 610 -12.04 -30.83 37.24
CA ILE A 610 -10.62 -30.98 36.91
C ILE A 610 -10.07 -29.68 36.30
N CYS A 611 -8.90 -29.24 36.76
CA CYS A 611 -8.20 -28.07 36.25
C CYS A 611 -6.69 -28.36 36.01
N PHE A 612 -6.25 -28.37 34.76
CA PHE A 612 -4.83 -28.36 34.39
C PHE A 612 -4.37 -26.93 34.06
N VAL A 613 -3.86 -26.23 35.06
CA VAL A 613 -3.56 -24.80 34.97
C VAL A 613 -2.53 -24.48 33.90
N ASN A 614 -1.47 -25.28 33.85
CA ASN A 614 -0.39 -25.15 32.88
C ASN A 614 -0.46 -26.21 31.77
N GLY A 615 -1.66 -26.76 31.51
CA GLY A 615 -1.95 -27.66 30.41
C GLY A 615 -1.62 -29.13 30.67
N VAL A 616 -2.02 -29.96 29.71
CA VAL A 616 -1.76 -31.41 29.68
C VAL A 616 -1.36 -31.85 28.27
N TYR A 617 -0.27 -32.61 28.15
CA TYR A 617 0.25 -33.04 26.85
C TYR A 617 -0.34 -34.38 26.41
N ARG A 618 -0.40 -35.38 27.28
CA ARG A 618 -1.03 -36.69 26.99
C ARG A 618 -1.95 -37.15 28.10
N ILE A 619 -3.13 -37.60 27.70
CA ILE A 619 -4.08 -38.32 28.54
C ILE A 619 -4.12 -39.74 28.01
N GLU A 620 -3.66 -40.71 28.81
CA GLU A 620 -3.59 -42.12 28.42
C GLU A 620 -4.95 -42.82 28.53
N ALA A 621 -4.99 -44.10 28.14
CA ALA A 621 -6.22 -44.87 28.06
C ALA A 621 -6.98 -44.96 29.39
N SER A 622 -8.32 -44.83 29.32
CA SER A 622 -9.24 -44.93 30.45
C SER A 622 -8.92 -44.01 31.64
N ALA A 623 -8.16 -42.93 31.44
CA ALA A 623 -7.69 -42.06 32.52
C ALA A 623 -8.81 -41.56 33.46
N PHE A 624 -10.01 -41.30 32.93
CA PHE A 624 -11.21 -40.85 33.65
C PHE A 624 -12.44 -41.72 33.39
N ASP A 625 -12.24 -43.00 33.03
CA ASP A 625 -13.34 -43.93 32.75
C ASP A 625 -14.26 -44.08 33.99
N GLY A 626 -15.56 -43.85 33.82
CA GLY A 626 -16.56 -43.98 34.89
C GLY A 626 -16.59 -42.82 35.90
N CYS A 627 -15.97 -41.68 35.60
CA CYS A 627 -16.10 -40.45 36.39
C CYS A 627 -17.43 -39.74 36.12
N ASN A 628 -18.54 -40.37 36.53
CA ASN A 628 -19.90 -40.01 36.13
C ASN A 628 -20.37 -38.61 36.56
N MET A 629 -19.74 -38.02 37.58
CA MET A 629 -20.07 -36.68 38.08
C MET A 629 -19.22 -35.58 37.43
N LEU A 630 -18.27 -35.93 36.56
CA LEU A 630 -17.29 -34.98 36.01
C LEU A 630 -17.97 -34.10 34.96
N HIS A 631 -18.34 -32.88 35.34
CA HIS A 631 -18.99 -31.91 34.46
C HIS A 631 -18.11 -30.68 34.15
N THR A 632 -17.11 -30.38 35.00
CA THR A 632 -16.20 -29.25 34.80
C THR A 632 -14.79 -29.75 34.48
N LEU A 633 -14.30 -29.42 33.29
CA LEU A 633 -12.97 -29.77 32.81
C LEU A 633 -12.33 -28.52 32.21
N TRP A 634 -11.10 -28.23 32.58
CA TRP A 634 -10.37 -27.10 32.02
C TRP A 634 -8.88 -27.41 31.89
N TRP A 635 -8.29 -26.99 30.76
CA TRP A 635 -6.85 -26.93 30.58
C TRP A 635 -6.47 -25.82 29.60
N SER A 636 -5.27 -25.27 29.77
CA SER A 636 -4.67 -24.34 28.81
C SER A 636 -3.93 -25.08 27.70
N GLY A 637 -3.88 -24.50 26.50
CA GLY A 637 -3.18 -25.08 25.34
C GLY A 637 -3.90 -26.26 24.67
N SER A 638 -3.22 -26.92 23.74
CA SER A 638 -3.73 -28.13 23.05
C SER A 638 -2.98 -29.38 23.50
N ALA A 639 -3.71 -30.42 23.91
CA ALA A 639 -3.14 -31.74 24.18
C ALA A 639 -2.67 -32.41 22.88
N GLU A 640 -1.60 -33.20 22.91
CA GLU A 640 -1.18 -34.00 21.74
C GLU A 640 -2.13 -35.18 21.52
N SER A 641 -2.56 -35.84 22.59
CA SER A 641 -3.43 -37.00 22.47
C SER A 641 -4.33 -37.23 23.68
N ILE A 642 -5.57 -37.62 23.39
CA ILE A 642 -6.52 -38.22 24.32
C ILE A 642 -6.66 -39.70 23.95
N GLY A 643 -6.34 -40.57 24.92
CA GLY A 643 -6.25 -42.02 24.77
C GLY A 643 -7.59 -42.73 24.69
N GLU A 644 -7.52 -44.05 24.46
CA GLU A 644 -8.70 -44.90 24.28
C GLU A 644 -9.59 -44.87 25.52
N ASN A 645 -10.90 -44.66 25.36
CA ASN A 645 -11.87 -44.60 26.47
C ASN A 645 -11.52 -43.59 27.59
N ALA A 646 -10.65 -42.61 27.33
CA ALA A 646 -10.08 -41.75 28.36
C ALA A 646 -11.12 -41.00 29.21
N PHE A 647 -12.24 -40.60 28.63
CA PHE A 647 -13.36 -39.92 29.29
C PHE A 647 -14.67 -40.71 29.16
N ARG A 648 -14.58 -42.04 29.02
CA ARG A 648 -15.76 -42.89 28.87
C ARG A 648 -16.69 -42.77 30.09
N GLY A 649 -17.98 -42.59 29.86
CA GLY A 649 -18.98 -42.51 30.93
C GLY A 649 -18.90 -41.26 31.80
N THR A 650 -18.25 -40.18 31.35
CA THR A 650 -18.15 -38.94 32.15
C THR A 650 -19.44 -38.11 32.11
N GLY A 651 -19.62 -37.24 33.11
CA GLY A 651 -20.78 -36.35 33.26
C GLY A 651 -20.69 -35.03 32.48
N LEU A 652 -19.82 -34.95 31.46
CA LEU A 652 -19.58 -33.72 30.72
C LEU A 652 -20.84 -33.33 29.95
N THR A 653 -21.24 -32.05 30.02
CA THR A 653 -22.46 -31.53 29.39
C THR A 653 -22.20 -30.78 28.09
N ALA A 654 -21.13 -30.01 28.04
CA ALA A 654 -20.60 -29.39 26.83
C ALA A 654 -19.09 -29.21 26.96
N PHE A 655 -18.34 -29.36 25.87
CA PHE A 655 -16.88 -29.19 25.94
C PHE A 655 -16.25 -28.81 24.59
N SER A 656 -15.16 -28.02 24.65
CA SER A 656 -14.28 -27.73 23.52
C SER A 656 -13.02 -28.58 23.61
N LEU A 657 -12.62 -29.22 22.51
CA LEU A 657 -11.52 -30.18 22.46
C LEU A 657 -10.26 -29.58 21.82
N PRO A 658 -9.41 -28.84 22.56
CA PRO A 658 -8.08 -28.51 22.08
C PRO A 658 -7.18 -29.73 22.29
N ALA A 659 -7.29 -30.70 21.39
CA ALA A 659 -6.44 -31.89 21.34
C ALA A 659 -6.15 -32.29 19.90
N ARG A 660 -4.88 -32.60 19.57
CA ARG A 660 -4.45 -32.95 18.22
C ARG A 660 -4.99 -34.30 17.77
N ARG A 661 -5.08 -35.29 18.68
CA ARG A 661 -5.52 -36.66 18.40
C ARG A 661 -6.53 -37.17 19.42
N LEU A 662 -7.66 -37.68 18.96
CA LEU A 662 -8.66 -38.39 19.77
C LEU A 662 -8.66 -39.87 19.40
N ALA A 663 -8.39 -40.76 20.36
CA ALA A 663 -8.38 -42.20 20.16
C ALA A 663 -9.78 -42.82 20.31
N THR A 664 -9.87 -44.13 20.01
CA THR A 664 -11.14 -44.85 19.97
C THR A 664 -11.92 -44.76 21.29
N GLY A 665 -13.22 -44.49 21.24
CA GLY A 665 -14.07 -44.45 22.43
C GLY A 665 -13.77 -43.33 23.44
N ALA A 666 -12.91 -42.36 23.11
CA ALA A 666 -12.39 -41.37 24.05
C ALA A 666 -13.47 -40.64 24.87
N PHE A 667 -14.66 -40.40 24.33
CA PHE A 667 -15.81 -39.79 25.00
C PHE A 667 -17.08 -40.65 24.85
N SER A 668 -16.93 -41.98 24.80
CA SER A 668 -18.08 -42.89 24.68
C SER A 668 -18.91 -42.93 25.98
N GLN A 669 -20.21 -43.21 25.87
CA GLN A 669 -21.13 -43.33 27.01
C GLN A 669 -21.29 -42.06 27.88
N CYS A 670 -20.91 -40.88 27.36
CA CYS A 670 -21.13 -39.61 28.04
C CYS A 670 -22.60 -39.18 27.90
N VAL A 671 -23.47 -39.72 28.75
CA VAL A 671 -24.93 -39.60 28.62
C VAL A 671 -25.48 -38.19 28.81
N GLN A 672 -24.70 -37.26 29.36
CA GLN A 672 -25.10 -35.86 29.58
C GLN A 672 -24.53 -34.91 28.52
N LEU A 673 -23.67 -35.40 27.61
CA LEU A 673 -22.97 -34.56 26.64
C LEU A 673 -23.92 -34.09 25.56
N THR A 674 -24.20 -32.79 25.53
CA THR A 674 -25.14 -32.12 24.61
C THR A 674 -24.45 -31.43 23.44
N GLU A 675 -23.25 -30.89 23.67
CA GLU A 675 -22.54 -30.07 22.68
C GLU A 675 -21.03 -30.36 22.69
N VAL A 676 -20.44 -30.48 21.50
CA VAL A 676 -19.01 -30.69 21.32
C VAL A 676 -18.45 -29.71 20.29
N HIS A 677 -17.38 -29.01 20.65
CA HIS A 677 -16.60 -28.21 19.70
C HIS A 677 -15.25 -28.88 19.42
N LEU A 678 -14.98 -29.23 18.15
CA LEU A 678 -13.66 -29.70 17.73
C LEU A 678 -12.79 -28.51 17.32
N HIS A 679 -11.75 -28.27 18.11
CA HIS A 679 -10.82 -27.16 17.90
C HIS A 679 -10.05 -27.34 16.57
N PRO A 680 -9.62 -26.25 15.90
CA PRO A 680 -8.87 -26.36 14.64
C PRO A 680 -7.57 -27.18 14.73
N SER A 681 -6.99 -27.29 15.94
CA SER A 681 -5.78 -28.12 16.18
C SER A 681 -6.06 -29.62 16.15
N THR A 682 -7.32 -30.06 16.22
CA THR A 682 -7.69 -31.47 16.11
C THR A 682 -7.45 -31.96 14.67
N THR A 683 -6.45 -32.81 14.50
CA THR A 683 -6.01 -33.32 13.18
C THR A 683 -6.26 -34.83 13.01
N TYR A 684 -6.71 -35.50 14.06
CA TYR A 684 -7.02 -36.92 14.05
C TYR A 684 -8.14 -37.26 15.05
N VAL A 685 -9.18 -37.93 14.58
CA VAL A 685 -10.28 -38.47 15.41
C VAL A 685 -10.54 -39.91 14.97
N ASP A 686 -10.40 -40.85 15.88
CA ASP A 686 -10.53 -42.29 15.62
C ASP A 686 -11.99 -42.79 15.69
N THR A 687 -12.20 -44.10 15.71
CA THR A 687 -13.54 -44.71 15.75
C THR A 687 -14.29 -44.56 17.06
N LEU A 688 -15.62 -44.46 17.01
CA LEU A 688 -16.52 -44.55 18.18
C LEU A 688 -16.25 -43.50 19.28
N VAL A 689 -15.63 -42.37 18.93
CA VAL A 689 -15.23 -41.34 19.90
C VAL A 689 -16.40 -40.84 20.75
N PHE A 690 -17.59 -40.74 20.17
CA PHE A 690 -18.82 -40.30 20.84
C PHE A 690 -19.93 -41.38 20.83
N GLU A 691 -19.54 -42.66 20.81
CA GLU A 691 -20.50 -43.77 20.84
C GLU A 691 -21.36 -43.73 22.11
N ASP A 692 -22.66 -44.03 22.01
CA ASP A 692 -23.60 -44.07 23.13
C ASP A 692 -23.71 -42.74 23.93
N CYS A 693 -23.63 -41.60 23.24
CA CYS A 693 -23.90 -40.26 23.80
C CYS A 693 -25.30 -39.76 23.40
N PRO A 694 -26.40 -40.24 24.02
CA PRO A 694 -27.77 -39.98 23.59
C PRO A 694 -28.24 -38.52 23.71
N ALA A 695 -27.60 -37.72 24.56
CA ALA A 695 -27.95 -36.31 24.74
C ALA A 695 -27.27 -35.39 23.72
N LEU A 696 -26.31 -35.90 22.92
CA LEU A 696 -25.52 -35.08 22.01
C LEU A 696 -26.43 -34.58 20.90
N SER A 697 -26.65 -33.26 20.85
CA SER A 697 -27.48 -32.58 19.87
C SER A 697 -26.67 -31.71 18.92
N THR A 698 -25.47 -31.26 19.33
CA THR A 698 -24.69 -30.29 18.57
C THR A 698 -23.23 -30.71 18.45
N LEU A 699 -22.72 -30.70 17.21
CA LEU A 699 -21.30 -30.91 16.89
C LEU A 699 -20.77 -29.75 16.04
N CYS A 700 -19.96 -28.89 16.67
CA CYS A 700 -19.34 -27.73 16.05
C CYS A 700 -17.93 -28.08 15.56
N LEU A 701 -17.69 -27.91 14.26
CA LEU A 701 -16.42 -28.25 13.62
C LEU A 701 -15.71 -26.99 13.12
N HIS A 702 -14.59 -26.61 13.72
CA HIS A 702 -13.93 -25.32 13.42
C HIS A 702 -12.89 -25.36 12.28
N TRP A 703 -13.03 -26.26 11.30
CA TRP A 703 -12.05 -26.47 10.22
C TRP A 703 -12.64 -26.31 8.80
N ASN A 704 -11.81 -26.04 7.79
CA ASN A 704 -12.23 -25.87 6.38
C ASN A 704 -11.42 -26.70 5.35
N ASP A 705 -10.59 -27.68 5.77
CA ASP A 705 -9.69 -28.42 4.87
C ASP A 705 -10.26 -29.78 4.36
N PRO A 706 -10.56 -29.93 3.05
CA PRO A 706 -10.99 -31.18 2.38
C PRO A 706 -10.14 -32.44 2.63
N GLU A 707 -8.83 -32.32 2.79
CA GLU A 707 -7.90 -33.46 2.90
C GLU A 707 -7.78 -33.99 4.32
N ILE A 708 -7.99 -33.11 5.31
CA ILE A 708 -8.26 -33.50 6.70
C ILE A 708 -9.45 -34.46 6.66
N PHE A 709 -10.60 -34.08 6.09
CA PHE A 709 -11.84 -34.90 6.09
C PHE A 709 -11.74 -36.34 5.57
N LYS A 710 -10.87 -36.66 4.61
CA LYS A 710 -10.69 -38.04 4.12
C LYS A 710 -10.19 -39.00 5.21
N ARG A 711 -9.53 -38.48 6.25
CA ARG A 711 -9.01 -39.25 7.40
C ARG A 711 -10.06 -39.50 8.48
N TYR A 712 -11.20 -38.80 8.45
CA TYR A 712 -12.26 -38.81 9.46
C TYR A 712 -13.44 -39.73 9.11
N ALA A 713 -13.27 -40.62 8.13
CA ALA A 713 -14.25 -41.63 7.69
C ALA A 713 -14.73 -42.63 8.78
N LYS A 714 -14.43 -42.33 10.05
CA LYS A 714 -14.48 -43.18 11.22
C LYS A 714 -15.15 -42.53 12.44
N ILE A 715 -15.64 -41.29 12.38
CA ILE A 715 -16.54 -40.77 13.44
C ILE A 715 -17.84 -41.60 13.37
N GLY A 716 -17.81 -42.77 14.00
CA GLY A 716 -18.91 -43.72 14.02
C GLY A 716 -19.83 -43.42 15.19
N ALA A 717 -21.13 -43.63 14.97
CA ALA A 717 -22.16 -43.68 15.99
C ALA A 717 -22.55 -42.35 16.66
N VAL A 718 -22.53 -41.24 15.91
CA VAL A 718 -23.31 -40.05 16.30
C VAL A 718 -24.74 -40.21 15.75
N SER A 719 -25.76 -39.89 16.55
CA SER A 719 -27.18 -39.97 16.14
C SER A 719 -27.43 -39.16 14.86
N PRO A 720 -28.32 -39.59 13.95
CA PRO A 720 -28.65 -38.81 12.75
C PRO A 720 -29.38 -37.49 13.07
N GLU A 721 -29.78 -37.29 14.33
CA GLU A 721 -30.45 -36.09 14.85
C GLU A 721 -29.47 -35.01 15.35
N VAL A 722 -28.14 -35.24 15.26
CA VAL A 722 -27.14 -34.25 15.69
C VAL A 722 -26.95 -33.16 14.64
N GLU A 723 -27.15 -31.91 15.06
CA GLU A 723 -26.87 -30.71 14.29
C GLU A 723 -25.35 -30.52 14.16
N VAL A 724 -24.86 -30.43 12.92
CA VAL A 724 -23.44 -30.24 12.62
C VAL A 724 -23.24 -28.84 12.09
N ILE A 725 -22.53 -28.01 12.85
CA ILE A 725 -22.26 -26.61 12.49
C ILE A 725 -20.85 -26.51 11.88
N LEU A 726 -20.75 -25.84 10.74
CA LEU A 726 -19.51 -25.62 9.99
C LEU A 726 -19.27 -24.12 9.74
N PRO A 727 -18.01 -23.68 9.59
CA PRO A 727 -17.69 -22.26 9.39
C PRO A 727 -18.42 -21.70 8.17
N ALA A 728 -18.84 -20.43 8.21
CA ALA A 728 -19.69 -19.82 7.19
C ALA A 728 -19.11 -19.92 5.75
N ASN A 729 -17.78 -19.97 5.65
CA ASN A 729 -17.04 -20.06 4.38
C ASN A 729 -16.80 -21.50 3.87
N SER A 730 -17.48 -22.49 4.43
CA SER A 730 -17.30 -23.90 4.06
C SER A 730 -17.86 -24.23 2.68
N ARG A 731 -17.07 -24.90 1.83
CA ARG A 731 -17.51 -25.27 0.47
C ARG A 731 -18.62 -26.33 0.51
N LYS A 732 -19.71 -26.12 -0.24
CA LYS A 732 -20.88 -27.03 -0.35
C LYS A 732 -20.56 -28.52 -0.61
N LYS A 733 -19.46 -28.83 -1.33
CA LYS A 733 -18.99 -30.22 -1.55
C LYS A 733 -18.32 -30.85 -0.33
N ALA A 734 -17.62 -30.07 0.49
CA ALA A 734 -17.04 -30.53 1.75
C ALA A 734 -18.14 -30.84 2.77
N VAL A 735 -19.12 -29.93 2.87
CA VAL A 735 -20.34 -30.05 3.68
C VAL A 735 -21.08 -31.39 3.41
N GLN A 736 -21.33 -31.73 2.14
CA GLN A 736 -21.97 -33.00 1.76
C GLN A 736 -21.11 -34.25 2.02
N GLY A 737 -19.77 -34.11 2.00
CA GLY A 737 -18.84 -35.19 2.31
C GLY A 737 -18.83 -35.52 3.80
N ILE A 738 -18.85 -34.50 4.65
CA ILE A 738 -18.87 -34.60 6.13
C ILE A 738 -20.14 -35.31 6.59
N TYR A 739 -21.31 -34.88 6.11
CA TYR A 739 -22.59 -35.46 6.49
C TYR A 739 -22.69 -36.96 6.12
N ARG A 740 -22.22 -37.34 4.93
CA ARG A 740 -22.16 -38.76 4.50
C ARG A 740 -21.21 -39.61 5.35
N ILE A 741 -20.19 -39.00 5.94
CA ILE A 741 -19.22 -39.69 6.80
C ILE A 741 -19.79 -39.86 8.22
N LEU A 742 -20.43 -38.83 8.77
CA LEU A 742 -21.04 -38.87 10.11
C LEU A 742 -22.23 -39.84 10.17
N CYS A 743 -23.04 -39.91 9.11
CA CYS A 743 -24.25 -40.75 9.09
C CYS A 743 -24.03 -42.17 8.53
N ARG A 744 -22.78 -42.62 8.34
CA ARG A 744 -22.44 -43.82 7.55
C ARG A 744 -22.90 -45.18 8.13
N ASN A 745 -23.57 -45.17 9.29
CA ASN A 745 -24.14 -46.36 9.94
C ASN A 745 -25.68 -46.39 9.98
N ASN A 746 -26.39 -45.42 9.40
CA ASN A 746 -27.85 -45.43 9.33
C ASN A 746 -28.32 -45.72 7.90
N ASP A 747 -28.91 -46.89 7.67
CA ASP A 747 -29.44 -47.35 6.37
C ASP A 747 -30.71 -46.57 5.88
N GLY A 748 -30.87 -45.31 6.28
CA GLY A 748 -31.98 -44.43 5.91
C GLY A 748 -31.67 -43.55 4.69
N PRO A 749 -32.69 -43.14 3.89
CA PRO A 749 -32.49 -42.22 2.78
C PRO A 749 -32.01 -40.85 3.26
N LEU A 750 -31.07 -40.24 2.51
CA LEU A 750 -30.46 -38.91 2.73
C LEU A 750 -31.46 -37.75 2.54
N SER A 751 -32.60 -37.72 3.26
CA SER A 751 -33.64 -36.69 3.08
C SER A 751 -33.40 -35.38 3.84
N ASN A 752 -32.48 -35.34 4.82
CA ASN A 752 -32.29 -34.18 5.70
C ASN A 752 -30.98 -33.42 5.46
N ALA A 753 -30.33 -33.59 4.30
CA ALA A 753 -29.10 -32.88 3.94
C ALA A 753 -29.25 -31.34 3.78
N ASP A 754 -30.46 -30.80 4.02
CA ASP A 754 -30.79 -29.37 3.97
C ASP A 754 -30.67 -28.66 5.34
N GLU A 755 -30.36 -29.37 6.44
CA GLU A 755 -30.23 -28.81 7.81
C GLU A 755 -28.79 -28.50 8.26
N ILE A 756 -27.85 -28.30 7.32
CA ILE A 756 -26.48 -27.89 7.71
C ILE A 756 -26.43 -26.37 7.87
N VAL A 757 -26.29 -25.93 9.12
CA VAL A 757 -26.15 -24.52 9.46
C VAL A 757 -24.72 -24.08 9.16
N LEU A 758 -24.57 -23.25 8.13
CA LEU A 758 -23.36 -22.50 7.86
C LEU A 758 -23.40 -21.21 8.69
N ALA A 759 -22.83 -21.28 9.87
CA ALA A 759 -22.71 -20.16 10.78
C ALA A 759 -21.34 -20.22 11.45
N ASP A 760 -20.80 -19.05 11.77
CA ASP A 760 -19.64 -19.01 12.65
C ASP A 760 -20.11 -19.46 14.04
N CYS A 761 -19.64 -20.63 14.47
CA CYS A 761 -19.87 -21.09 15.83
C CYS A 761 -19.34 -20.02 16.78
N ALA A 762 -20.18 -19.49 17.67
CA ALA A 762 -19.70 -18.60 18.73
C ALA A 762 -18.74 -19.41 19.61
N TYR A 763 -17.43 -19.23 19.41
CA TYR A 763 -16.41 -19.92 20.17
C TYR A 763 -16.07 -19.10 21.40
N GLU A 764 -16.60 -19.49 22.55
CA GLU A 764 -15.98 -19.18 23.82
C GLU A 764 -15.23 -20.44 24.25
N ASN A 765 -13.89 -20.34 24.41
CA ASN A 765 -13.12 -21.37 25.13
C ASN A 765 -13.87 -21.69 26.44
N ALA A 766 -13.84 -22.95 26.90
CA ALA A 766 -14.31 -23.26 28.25
C ALA A 766 -13.69 -22.24 29.20
N MET A 767 -14.55 -21.39 29.79
CA MET A 767 -14.06 -20.29 30.61
C MET A 767 -13.25 -20.91 31.72
N ARG A 768 -11.99 -20.47 31.85
CA ARG A 768 -11.19 -20.80 33.01
C ARG A 768 -12.07 -20.50 34.24
N PRO A 769 -12.31 -21.49 35.11
CA PRO A 769 -13.11 -21.23 36.31
C PRO A 769 -12.45 -20.08 37.05
N ASP A 770 -13.25 -19.21 37.69
CA ASP A 770 -12.71 -18.17 38.56
C ASP A 770 -11.91 -18.88 39.66
N MET A 771 -10.59 -18.90 39.49
CA MET A 771 -9.70 -19.66 40.37
C MET A 771 -9.72 -19.08 41.78
N THR A 772 -9.97 -17.77 41.91
CA THR A 772 -10.12 -17.13 43.21
C THR A 772 -11.38 -17.64 43.89
N GLN A 773 -12.52 -17.63 43.20
CA GLN A 773 -13.78 -18.15 43.73
C GLN A 773 -13.73 -19.65 44.02
N LEU A 774 -13.10 -20.44 43.14
CA LEU A 774 -12.95 -21.89 43.30
C LEU A 774 -12.10 -22.20 44.54
N LEU A 775 -10.95 -21.53 44.71
CA LEU A 775 -10.09 -21.74 45.88
C LEU A 775 -10.78 -21.29 47.18
N GLU A 776 -11.54 -20.19 47.17
CA GLU A 776 -12.36 -19.73 48.30
C GLU A 776 -13.44 -20.76 48.68
N MET A 777 -14.13 -21.35 47.69
CA MET A 777 -15.16 -22.37 47.91
C MET A 777 -14.61 -23.66 48.51
N LEU A 778 -13.35 -24.02 48.20
CA LEU A 778 -12.71 -25.22 48.70
C LEU A 778 -12.33 -25.14 50.19
N SER A 779 -12.68 -24.03 50.88
CA SER A 779 -12.37 -23.79 52.29
C SER A 779 -10.88 -23.98 52.61
N ILE A 780 -10.02 -23.69 51.62
CA ILE A 780 -8.57 -23.62 51.78
C ILE A 780 -8.31 -22.23 52.36
N PRO A 781 -8.00 -22.10 53.68
CA PRO A 781 -7.89 -20.80 54.32
C PRO A 781 -6.71 -19.97 53.83
#